data_AF-A0A2N5W8U5-F1
#
_entry.id   AF-A0A2N5W8U5-F1
#
_cell.length_a   1.000
_cell.length_b   1.000
_cell.length_c   1.000
_cell.angle_alpha   90.00
_cell.angle_beta   90.00
_cell.angle_gamma   90.00
#
_symmetry.space_group_name_H-M   'P 1'
#
loop_
_entity.id
_entity.type
_entity.pdbx_description
1 polymer ?
#
loop_
_entity_poly.entity_id
_entity_poly.type
_entity_poly.pdbx_seq_one_letter_code
_entity_poly.pdbx_strand_id
1 'polypeptide(L)'
;MAEQPQNGTHFRTLDKRTHSGVSPTVLVIGTNDSSILSKRSAERLGYFTRPQFLKHFINKPQRRTSLINIGYTIRTLAIDLIIKRFLENQPPPSKPVVIVNLGCGYDPSFFKLAGHLSDRFTHYIDVDYPELITKKFQLIAQSEELKTILPSFTSSNVGHSVPLPNSNASYTLLGCDLCDSQQFIQNIMGLIDGKNDAHILFISEVSTVYMPINKSDELIQNLSLSFPNAIWSCLEQVLSPTPTAFSDTMLKHFQKLRTPIRGTLAYPTLSDQLKRLASCWNKIEMSTMHDIWKAFDQHPATRAEKEKLLRLEEFDEWEELDLFLSHYVVAIAYSKPGLWETPPLTINMSLPPLQDRSQDLSRLLSSHPPAKPGLPWNYAAVDSPIHRRGHTSTALPNGQLLIFGGFGLPNSIKVPGQNQKALLTHSRLSHPIILDVSRGPSIQTVQLSIDPSTPSARLHHSSSLFVQDDQTSFVFLFGGRSSPRVPLADAYIFHCTKHAWTAVSPSGAEHSWPPPRFRHSALSVRIKHSTYVLIHGGIGLEGVILDDAWLFDPNQSCWIRLIGMDKLIGPRHSHQMYYDSRAGELYFFGGITTLCDQEGTSRIGNNVKLALAFGKDLGLEIRSDWPELVDLKLNGALVQRYSHQIAVWDEQHNTLIMSGGISENGVITTEHQYVLLNMKSRECHLLQLPRQKAQTMIGHQISVINLPQKGDSCRSALKAALVIGGGATCFSFGSSFDTLAEILSDSDLSLAEHTDSSEKNENGFNLNACATLDHSSEDTWDQVEEVPRIGKLTSQSWMDAISASKPVVFNTRGEIGECIELWTPEYLKTKCGEKKCSVHLSHPQASTTLKWHDKNFKYETMSFHELIDRTTGAQPCPLEKREQIVYLRSLSHSPKQPSNFHTDFPEISNDFKIPQPVNDYITPRDAFFSSVLRISGADMGLWAHYDTYDNILVQVQGEKKVRLWHPREIVNLYIDGSSSHIPSFDSPDLERFPLYRKSHPVVCILKPGDTLFIPAHWIHAVQTLAPSISVNTFFRTERLEPFYEPGKKDVWGNLDLAPYHHLHHRLFSQLSSIPPHPPPDQHAPLPSLQATGFNHLPLQQRQFYLKKIAIDLIRYADQLTDSS
;
A
#
# COMPACT_ATOMS: atom_id res chain seq x y z
N MET A 1 19.52 40.12 46.35
CA MET A 1 19.93 40.85 45.12
C MET A 1 21.24 40.21 44.68
N ALA A 2 21.27 39.05 44.01
CA ALA A 2 20.63 38.63 42.76
C ALA A 2 21.29 39.24 41.52
N GLU A 3 22.44 38.67 41.14
CA GLU A 3 22.99 38.68 39.78
C GLU A 3 23.03 37.22 39.29
N GLN A 4 22.40 36.98 38.14
CA GLN A 4 22.46 35.72 37.40
C GLN A 4 23.43 35.88 36.21
N PRO A 5 24.33 34.92 35.95
CA PRO A 5 24.92 34.72 34.65
C PRO A 5 24.24 33.60 33.87
N GLN A 6 24.20 33.78 32.55
CA GLN A 6 23.70 32.86 31.54
C GLN A 6 24.53 31.57 31.47
N ASN A 7 23.88 30.41 31.57
CA ASN A 7 24.49 29.11 31.25
C ASN A 7 24.14 28.73 29.81
N GLY A 8 25.13 28.86 28.92
CA GLY A 8 25.13 28.24 27.60
C GLY A 8 25.58 26.78 27.69
N THR A 9 24.76 25.86 27.20
CA THR A 9 25.14 24.46 26.99
C THR A 9 25.64 24.28 25.55
N HIS A 10 26.95 24.15 25.42
CA HIS A 10 27.64 23.73 24.19
C HIS A 10 27.25 22.29 23.82
N PHE A 11 26.45 22.10 22.77
CA PHE A 11 26.50 20.87 21.98
C PHE A 11 27.68 20.98 21.01
N ARG A 12 28.76 20.24 21.28
CA ARG A 12 29.83 20.02 20.30
C ARG A 12 29.24 19.28 19.11
N THR A 13 29.19 19.98 17.99
CA THR A 13 29.09 19.45 16.63
C THR A 13 30.15 18.36 16.44
N LEU A 14 29.71 17.12 16.24
CA LEU A 14 30.51 16.11 15.57
C LEU A 14 30.61 16.52 14.10
N ASP A 15 31.81 16.87 13.68
CA ASP A 15 32.20 17.03 12.28
C ASP A 15 31.70 15.81 11.47
N LYS A 16 30.89 16.05 10.44
CA LYS A 16 30.64 15.06 9.38
C LYS A 16 31.19 15.56 8.06
N ARG A 17 32.47 15.20 7.86
CA ARG A 17 33.09 15.05 6.55
C ARG A 17 32.37 13.93 5.77
N THR A 18 32.05 14.22 4.50
CA THR A 18 31.99 13.27 3.35
C THR A 18 31.54 11.82 3.61
N HIS A 19 30.29 11.44 3.29
CA HIS A 19 29.88 10.05 2.96
C HIS A 19 28.59 10.09 2.09
N SER A 20 28.63 9.82 0.78
CA SER A 20 28.42 8.51 0.12
C SER A 20 27.14 7.77 0.56
N GLY A 21 26.38 7.21 -0.40
CA GLY A 21 25.05 6.60 -0.27
C GLY A 21 24.74 5.89 1.06
N VAL A 22 23.50 6.07 1.55
CA VAL A 22 23.03 5.46 2.79
C VAL A 22 23.04 3.94 2.63
N SER A 23 23.93 3.26 3.36
CA SER A 23 24.10 1.81 3.32
C SER A 23 22.77 1.07 3.57
N PRO A 24 22.49 -0.07 2.92
CA PRO A 24 21.38 -0.97 3.24
C PRO A 24 21.24 -1.26 4.75
N THR A 25 22.36 -1.29 5.48
CA THR A 25 22.41 -1.43 6.94
C THR A 25 21.62 -0.34 7.66
N VAL A 26 21.71 0.92 7.24
CA VAL A 26 21.02 2.05 7.86
C VAL A 26 19.50 1.97 7.65
N LEU A 27 19.05 1.46 6.50
CA LEU A 27 17.62 1.25 6.23
C LEU A 27 17.04 0.12 7.09
N VAL A 28 17.79 -0.98 7.25
CA VAL A 28 17.42 -2.08 8.16
C VAL A 28 17.34 -1.59 9.60
N ILE A 29 18.30 -0.79 10.07
CA ILE A 29 18.26 -0.13 11.39
C ILE A 29 16.99 0.71 11.57
N GLY A 30 16.52 1.39 10.51
CA GLY A 30 15.29 2.17 10.52
C GLY A 30 14.00 1.37 10.74
N THR A 31 14.00 0.05 10.50
CA THR A 31 12.81 -0.79 10.73
C THR A 31 12.43 -0.90 12.21
N ASN A 32 13.40 -0.75 13.11
CA ASN A 32 13.19 -0.76 14.56
C ASN A 32 12.19 0.32 14.99
N ASP A 33 12.31 1.53 14.46
CA ASP A 33 11.44 2.66 14.86
C ASP A 33 9.96 2.38 14.51
N SER A 34 9.69 1.71 13.38
CA SER A 34 8.32 1.36 12.96
C SER A 34 7.68 0.28 13.84
N SER A 35 8.46 -0.75 14.18
CA SER A 35 8.01 -1.87 15.02
C SER A 35 7.73 -1.41 16.45
N ILE A 36 8.67 -0.69 17.06
CA ILE A 36 8.57 -0.19 18.44
C ILE A 36 7.44 0.85 18.55
N LEU A 37 7.22 1.68 17.53
CA LEU A 37 6.09 2.62 17.50
C LEU A 37 4.73 1.90 17.54
N SER A 38 4.61 0.76 16.86
CA SER A 38 3.38 -0.05 16.85
C SER A 38 3.19 -0.79 18.18
N LYS A 39 4.24 -1.36 18.77
CA LYS A 39 4.21 -1.91 20.15
C LYS A 39 3.82 -0.81 21.16
N ARG A 40 4.35 0.43 21.01
CA ARG A 40 4.04 1.58 21.87
C ARG A 40 2.60 2.08 21.73
N SER A 41 2.02 1.99 20.54
CA SER A 41 0.58 2.26 20.33
C SER A 41 -0.28 1.34 21.19
N ALA A 42 -0.01 0.03 21.13
CA ALA A 42 -0.70 -0.98 21.92
C ALA A 42 -0.50 -0.77 23.43
N GLU A 43 0.72 -0.46 23.90
CA GLU A 43 1.00 -0.12 25.30
C GLU A 43 0.17 1.07 25.79
N ARG A 44 0.10 2.15 25.01
CA ARG A 44 -0.65 3.34 25.39
C ARG A 44 -2.15 3.10 25.51
N LEU A 45 -2.67 2.13 24.77
CA LEU A 45 -4.10 1.79 24.74
C LEU A 45 -4.47 0.67 25.72
N GLY A 46 -3.53 0.17 26.51
CA GLY A 46 -3.81 -0.82 27.56
C GLY A 46 -3.90 -2.27 27.07
N TYR A 47 -3.37 -2.57 25.88
CA TYR A 47 -3.31 -3.94 25.36
C TYR A 47 -2.42 -4.88 26.16
N PHE A 48 -1.50 -4.34 26.96
CA PHE A 48 -0.63 -5.13 27.81
C PHE A 48 -1.04 -5.00 29.27
N THR A 49 -1.10 -6.13 29.97
CA THR A 49 -1.46 -6.19 31.40
C THR A 49 -0.31 -5.80 32.33
N ARG A 50 0.92 -5.87 31.82
CA ARG A 50 2.15 -5.54 32.54
C ARG A 50 2.85 -4.36 31.86
N PRO A 51 3.60 -3.54 32.62
CA PRO A 51 4.42 -2.47 32.06
C PRO A 51 5.31 -3.00 30.93
N GLN A 52 5.28 -2.35 29.76
CA GLN A 52 6.15 -2.73 28.64
C GLN A 52 7.40 -1.86 28.55
N PHE A 53 7.45 -0.72 29.24
CA PHE A 53 8.60 0.21 29.24
C PHE A 53 8.92 0.85 27.88
N LEU A 54 8.09 0.66 26.84
CA LEU A 54 8.33 1.19 25.49
C LEU A 54 8.29 2.72 25.45
N LYS A 55 7.64 3.35 26.44
CA LYS A 55 7.61 4.82 26.63
C LYS A 55 8.99 5.46 26.74
N HIS A 56 10.00 4.72 27.20
CA HIS A 56 11.37 5.23 27.39
C HIS A 56 12.20 5.21 26.10
N PHE A 57 11.72 4.50 25.08
CA PHE A 57 12.43 4.34 23.81
C PHE A 57 11.79 5.14 22.67
N ILE A 58 10.55 5.64 22.84
CA ILE A 58 9.81 6.45 21.86
C ILE A 58 9.20 7.69 22.53
N ASN A 59 9.71 8.87 22.16
CA ASN A 59 9.26 10.15 22.73
C ASN A 59 7.92 10.66 22.15
N LYS A 60 7.55 10.24 20.93
CA LYS A 60 6.33 10.70 20.24
C LYS A 60 5.44 9.51 19.84
N PRO A 61 4.47 9.11 20.68
CA PRO A 61 3.60 7.97 20.38
C PRO A 61 2.59 8.30 19.27
N GLN A 62 2.44 7.40 18.30
CA GLN A 62 1.42 7.45 17.25
C GLN A 62 0.42 6.32 17.45
N ARG A 63 -0.89 6.61 17.35
CA ARG A 63 -1.93 5.57 17.41
C ARG A 63 -1.99 4.78 16.09
N ARG A 64 -2.12 3.46 16.18
CA ARG A 64 -2.41 2.53 15.10
C ARG A 64 -3.86 2.03 15.15
N THR A 65 -4.32 1.36 14.09
CA THR A 65 -5.65 0.72 14.04
C THR A 65 -5.71 -0.45 15.02
N SER A 66 -6.93 -0.86 15.42
CA SER A 66 -7.12 -1.99 16.35
C SER A 66 -6.54 -3.30 15.79
N LEU A 67 -6.68 -3.55 14.48
CA LEU A 67 -6.03 -4.66 13.78
C LEU A 67 -4.51 -4.69 14.03
N ILE A 68 -3.81 -3.57 13.86
CA ILE A 68 -2.36 -3.48 14.09
C ILE A 68 -2.04 -3.68 15.57
N ASN A 69 -2.77 -3.03 16.47
CA ASN A 69 -2.53 -3.16 17.91
C ASN A 69 -2.67 -4.61 18.37
N ILE A 70 -3.75 -5.29 17.97
CA ILE A 70 -3.99 -6.72 18.27
C ILE A 70 -2.84 -7.57 17.71
N GLY A 71 -2.48 -7.41 16.44
CA GLY A 71 -1.42 -8.20 15.81
C GLY A 71 -0.05 -8.03 16.50
N TYR A 72 0.32 -6.79 16.87
CA TYR A 72 1.56 -6.52 17.60
C TYR A 72 1.52 -7.02 19.05
N THR A 73 0.36 -7.04 19.69
CA THR A 73 0.19 -7.64 21.01
C THR A 73 0.34 -9.15 20.97
N ILE A 74 -0.29 -9.85 20.00
CA ILE A 74 -0.12 -11.30 19.82
C ILE A 74 1.36 -11.63 19.55
N ARG A 75 2.03 -10.83 18.69
CA ARG A 75 3.46 -10.97 18.40
C ARG A 75 4.33 -10.83 19.65
N THR A 76 4.11 -9.78 20.44
CA THR A 76 4.86 -9.55 21.70
C THR A 76 4.59 -10.64 22.72
N LEU A 77 3.33 -11.08 22.83
CA LEU A 77 2.93 -12.16 23.74
C LEU A 77 3.56 -13.50 23.36
N ALA A 78 3.70 -13.81 22.07
CA ALA A 78 4.38 -15.03 21.62
C ALA A 78 5.84 -15.07 22.12
N ILE A 79 6.59 -13.97 21.96
CA ILE A 79 7.97 -13.86 22.44
C ILE A 79 8.03 -13.94 23.98
N ASP A 80 7.13 -13.26 24.68
CA ASP A 80 7.07 -13.30 26.15
C ASP A 80 6.80 -14.72 26.67
N LEU A 81 5.92 -15.48 26.00
CA LEU A 81 5.61 -16.86 26.36
C LEU A 81 6.74 -17.83 26.03
N ILE A 82 7.51 -17.59 24.95
CA ILE A 82 8.74 -18.33 24.65
C ILE A 82 9.75 -18.12 25.79
N ILE A 83 10.07 -16.86 26.14
CA ILE A 83 11.04 -16.58 27.20
C ILE A 83 10.58 -17.16 28.54
N LYS A 84 9.29 -16.99 28.88
CA LYS A 84 8.72 -17.55 30.10
C LYS A 84 8.91 -19.07 30.15
N ARG A 85 8.54 -19.78 29.08
CA ARG A 85 8.62 -21.24 29.03
C ARG A 85 10.06 -21.76 29.08
N PHE A 86 11.01 -21.02 28.50
CA PHE A 86 12.44 -21.28 28.65
C PHE A 86 12.90 -21.18 30.11
N LEU A 87 12.52 -20.09 30.79
CA LEU A 87 12.89 -19.84 32.18
C LEU A 87 12.22 -20.83 33.16
N GLU A 88 11.06 -21.41 32.79
CA GLU A 88 10.38 -22.46 33.54
C GLU A 88 11.04 -23.85 33.33
N ASN A 89 11.58 -24.13 32.14
CA ASN A 89 12.27 -25.39 31.79
C ASN A 89 13.74 -25.37 32.26
N GLN A 90 13.95 -25.30 33.57
CA GLN A 90 15.27 -25.02 34.12
C GLN A 90 16.22 -26.23 34.03
N PRO A 91 17.47 -26.05 33.56
CA PRO A 91 18.51 -27.07 33.69
C PRO A 91 18.95 -27.23 35.16
N PRO A 92 19.82 -28.20 35.49
CA PRO A 92 20.39 -28.32 36.84
C PRO A 92 21.02 -27.00 37.34
N PRO A 93 20.98 -26.69 38.66
CA PRO A 93 21.48 -25.42 39.22
C PRO A 93 22.93 -25.06 38.90
N SER A 94 23.75 -26.04 38.52
CA SER A 94 25.15 -25.86 38.14
C SER A 94 25.36 -25.27 36.74
N LYS A 95 24.31 -25.22 35.89
CA LYS A 95 24.42 -24.72 34.52
C LYS A 95 23.91 -23.28 34.39
N PRO A 96 24.69 -22.35 33.81
CA PRO A 96 24.23 -21.00 33.57
C PRO A 96 23.12 -20.98 32.51
N VAL A 97 22.13 -20.10 32.71
CA VAL A 97 21.05 -19.84 31.75
C VAL A 97 21.36 -18.55 31.02
N VAL A 98 21.27 -18.56 29.69
CA VAL A 98 21.60 -17.40 28.85
C VAL A 98 20.44 -17.14 27.87
N ILE A 99 20.00 -15.89 27.80
CA ILE A 99 19.03 -15.44 26.80
C ILE A 99 19.74 -14.42 25.92
N VAL A 100 19.74 -14.65 24.61
CA VAL A 100 20.36 -13.78 23.62
C VAL A 100 19.30 -13.30 22.63
N ASN A 101 19.03 -12.00 22.61
CA ASN A 101 18.08 -11.38 21.71
C ASN A 101 18.82 -10.81 20.49
N LEU A 102 18.66 -11.46 19.34
CA LEU A 102 19.38 -11.19 18.10
C LEU A 102 18.62 -10.13 17.27
N GLY A 103 19.26 -8.99 17.04
CA GLY A 103 18.61 -7.83 16.42
C GLY A 103 17.56 -7.25 17.36
N CYS A 104 17.97 -6.99 18.61
CA CYS A 104 17.05 -6.66 19.70
C CYS A 104 16.31 -5.34 19.50
N GLY A 105 16.81 -4.44 18.64
CA GLY A 105 16.26 -3.10 18.51
C GLY A 105 16.16 -2.40 19.88
N TYR A 106 15.07 -1.66 20.10
CA TYR A 106 14.72 -1.14 21.43
C TYR A 106 13.79 -2.06 22.24
N ASP A 107 13.90 -3.37 22.06
CA ASP A 107 13.08 -4.31 22.82
C ASP A 107 13.38 -4.19 24.35
N PRO A 108 12.35 -4.02 25.19
CA PRO A 108 12.51 -3.81 26.62
C PRO A 108 12.37 -5.09 27.46
N SER A 109 12.43 -6.29 26.86
CA SER A 109 12.08 -7.54 27.53
C SER A 109 12.89 -7.87 28.78
N PHE A 110 14.16 -7.49 28.84
CA PHE A 110 14.93 -7.59 30.08
C PHE A 110 14.23 -6.88 31.26
N PHE A 111 13.80 -5.63 31.08
CA PHE A 111 13.16 -4.85 32.14
C PHE A 111 11.80 -5.41 32.56
N LYS A 112 11.07 -6.04 31.61
CA LYS A 112 9.83 -6.79 31.92
C LYS A 112 10.10 -8.00 32.83
N LEU A 113 11.27 -8.63 32.66
CA LEU A 113 11.63 -9.86 33.35
C LEU A 113 12.41 -9.63 34.64
N ALA A 114 13.10 -8.50 34.82
CA ALA A 114 14.01 -8.25 35.93
C ALA A 114 13.47 -8.67 37.31
N GLY A 115 12.20 -8.34 37.62
CA GLY A 115 11.56 -8.71 38.90
C GLY A 115 11.30 -10.21 39.10
N HIS A 116 11.45 -11.04 38.07
CA HIS A 116 11.24 -12.50 38.09
C HIS A 116 12.55 -13.30 37.98
N LEU A 117 13.71 -12.63 37.85
CA LEU A 117 15.02 -13.27 37.64
C LEU A 117 15.84 -13.44 38.95
N SER A 118 15.19 -13.43 40.12
CA SER A 118 15.87 -13.33 41.43
C SER A 118 16.71 -14.56 41.81
N ASP A 119 16.27 -15.77 41.47
CA ASP A 119 16.73 -16.97 42.18
C ASP A 119 17.85 -17.75 41.45
N ARG A 120 18.18 -17.41 40.20
CA ARG A 120 19.14 -18.17 39.37
C ARG A 120 20.08 -17.32 38.54
N PHE A 121 21.26 -17.89 38.27
CA PHE A 121 22.29 -17.28 37.45
C PHE A 121 21.85 -17.18 35.99
N THR A 122 21.51 -15.96 35.57
CA THR A 122 20.91 -15.67 34.25
C THR A 122 21.64 -14.53 33.56
N HIS A 123 22.17 -14.76 32.36
CA HIS A 123 22.70 -13.68 31.52
C HIS A 123 21.69 -13.31 30.43
N TYR A 124 21.22 -12.07 30.43
CA TYR A 124 20.40 -11.54 29.35
C TYR A 124 21.23 -10.62 28.45
N ILE A 125 21.38 -10.98 27.19
CA ILE A 125 22.26 -10.32 26.23
C ILE A 125 21.42 -9.80 25.07
N ASP A 126 21.37 -8.48 24.92
CA ASP A 126 20.76 -7.81 23.78
C ASP A 126 21.84 -7.50 22.73
N VAL A 127 21.60 -7.91 21.49
CA VAL A 127 22.57 -7.82 20.41
C VAL A 127 21.96 -7.08 19.23
N ASP A 128 22.63 -6.05 18.75
CA ASP A 128 22.25 -5.32 17.53
C ASP A 128 23.48 -4.58 16.99
N TYR A 129 23.33 -3.88 15.86
CA TYR A 129 24.38 -3.03 15.32
C TYR A 129 24.91 -2.07 16.40
N PRO A 130 26.24 -1.82 16.45
CA PRO A 130 26.86 -0.98 17.46
C PRO A 130 26.20 0.40 17.63
N GLU A 131 25.73 0.99 16.53
CA GLU A 131 25.04 2.28 16.49
C GLU A 131 23.69 2.24 17.25
N LEU A 132 22.89 1.20 17.03
CA LEU A 132 21.59 1.02 17.66
C LEU A 132 21.76 0.71 19.15
N ILE A 133 22.71 -0.16 19.48
CA ILE A 133 23.05 -0.48 20.88
C ILE A 133 23.53 0.76 21.64
N THR A 134 24.38 1.59 21.03
CA THR A 134 24.85 2.84 21.65
C THR A 134 23.68 3.77 21.95
N LYS A 135 22.73 3.90 21.02
CA LYS A 135 21.52 4.72 21.22
C LYS A 135 20.60 4.12 22.29
N LYS A 136 20.41 2.80 22.32
CA LYS A 136 19.65 2.10 23.36
C LYS A 136 20.26 2.32 24.75
N PHE A 137 21.59 2.21 24.86
CA PHE A 137 22.33 2.48 26.10
C PHE A 137 22.05 3.90 26.61
N GLN A 138 22.14 4.90 25.73
CA GLN A 138 21.85 6.30 26.08
C GLN A 138 20.41 6.49 26.57
N LEU A 139 19.42 5.89 25.89
CA LEU A 139 18.02 5.98 26.28
C LEU A 139 17.76 5.34 27.66
N ILE A 140 18.37 4.19 27.94
CA ILE A 140 18.28 3.54 29.26
C ILE A 140 18.91 4.43 30.33
N ALA A 141 20.11 4.98 30.08
CA ALA A 141 20.82 5.84 31.03
C ALA A 141 20.08 7.16 31.34
N GLN A 142 19.25 7.64 30.41
CA GLN A 142 18.43 8.84 30.59
C GLN A 142 17.13 8.58 31.37
N SER A 143 16.68 7.33 31.48
CA SER A 143 15.42 6.98 32.13
C SER A 143 15.59 6.71 33.63
N GLU A 144 14.96 7.53 34.49
CA GLU A 144 14.98 7.32 35.95
C GLU A 144 14.30 6.00 36.38
N GLU A 145 13.24 5.59 35.68
CA GLU A 145 12.51 4.36 35.98
C GLU A 145 13.37 3.13 35.66
N LEU A 146 14.05 3.12 34.52
CA LEU A 146 14.93 2.01 34.14
C LEU A 146 16.20 1.97 35.02
N LYS A 147 16.72 3.13 35.41
CA LYS A 147 17.83 3.22 36.38
C LYS A 147 17.46 2.70 37.77
N THR A 148 16.21 2.83 38.18
CA THR A 148 15.75 2.25 39.46
C THR A 148 15.80 0.71 39.42
N ILE A 149 15.51 0.11 38.27
CA ILE A 149 15.58 -1.35 38.06
C ILE A 149 17.05 -1.81 37.96
N LEU A 150 17.91 -1.04 37.30
CA LEU A 150 19.31 -1.38 37.08
C LEU A 150 20.26 -0.21 37.47
N PRO A 151 20.49 0.03 38.78
CA PRO A 151 21.20 1.23 39.27
C PRO A 151 22.65 1.35 38.81
N SER A 152 23.36 0.23 38.69
CA SER A 152 24.77 0.18 38.28
C SER A 152 24.99 0.39 36.77
N PHE A 153 23.92 0.57 36.00
CA PHE A 153 23.99 0.70 34.54
C PHE A 153 24.73 1.98 34.09
N THR A 154 24.51 3.11 34.78
CA THR A 154 25.13 4.40 34.41
C THR A 154 26.64 4.45 34.61
N SER A 155 27.18 3.60 35.49
CA SER A 155 28.62 3.42 35.71
C SER A 155 29.25 2.36 34.81
N SER A 156 28.48 1.72 33.93
CA SER A 156 28.93 0.66 33.02
C SER A 156 29.23 1.19 31.62
N ASN A 157 29.81 0.34 30.77
CA ASN A 157 30.02 0.62 29.34
C ASN A 157 29.29 -0.44 28.49
N VAL A 158 29.02 -0.11 27.23
CA VAL A 158 28.55 -1.09 26.23
C VAL A 158 29.51 -2.29 26.20
N GLY A 159 28.95 -3.50 26.16
CA GLY A 159 29.68 -4.76 26.22
C GLY A 159 29.97 -5.28 27.63
N HIS A 160 29.77 -4.48 28.69
CA HIS A 160 29.93 -4.96 30.07
C HIS A 160 28.64 -5.58 30.61
N SER A 161 28.77 -6.70 31.32
CA SER A 161 27.67 -7.33 32.04
C SER A 161 27.35 -6.54 33.31
N VAL A 162 26.13 -6.00 33.38
CA VAL A 162 25.65 -5.22 34.53
C VAL A 162 24.79 -6.11 35.43
N PRO A 163 25.19 -6.35 36.69
CA PRO A 163 24.43 -7.21 37.60
C PRO A 163 23.13 -6.53 38.04
N LEU A 164 22.06 -7.32 38.13
CA LEU A 164 20.79 -6.89 38.71
C LEU A 164 20.91 -6.93 40.25
N PRO A 165 20.48 -5.89 40.98
CA PRO A 165 20.55 -5.88 42.44
C PRO A 165 19.78 -7.04 43.07
N ASN A 166 20.36 -7.68 44.10
CA ASN A 166 19.73 -8.77 44.86
C ASN A 166 19.26 -9.96 44.00
N SER A 167 19.91 -10.19 42.85
CA SER A 167 19.62 -11.26 41.91
C SER A 167 20.94 -11.82 41.37
N ASN A 168 20.93 -13.08 40.95
CA ASN A 168 22.05 -13.68 40.22
C ASN A 168 21.99 -13.41 38.70
N ALA A 169 21.16 -12.45 38.26
CA ALA A 169 21.03 -12.09 36.85
C ALA A 169 21.91 -10.90 36.45
N SER A 170 22.28 -10.84 35.17
CA SER A 170 22.93 -9.67 34.58
C SER A 170 22.35 -9.32 33.22
N TYR A 171 22.53 -8.06 32.83
CA TYR A 171 22.14 -7.53 31.53
C TYR A 171 23.35 -7.00 30.77
N THR A 172 23.46 -7.36 29.50
CA THR A 172 24.55 -6.94 28.63
C THR A 172 24.00 -6.40 27.33
N LEU A 173 24.46 -5.21 26.93
CA LEU A 173 24.23 -4.64 25.62
C LEU A 173 25.46 -4.87 24.74
N LEU A 174 25.33 -5.71 23.71
CA LEU A 174 26.44 -6.09 22.83
C LEU A 174 26.26 -5.50 21.42
N GLY A 175 27.07 -4.51 21.08
CA GLY A 175 27.16 -3.97 19.72
C GLY A 175 27.91 -4.93 18.80
N CYS A 176 27.22 -5.61 17.89
CA CYS A 176 27.81 -6.61 17.00
C CYS A 176 27.00 -6.71 15.69
N ASP A 177 27.69 -6.77 14.55
CA ASP A 177 27.05 -7.10 13.27
C ASP A 177 26.88 -8.62 13.18
N LEU A 178 25.63 -9.08 13.17
CA LEU A 178 25.28 -10.50 13.08
C LEU A 178 25.72 -11.17 11.77
N CYS A 179 26.09 -10.39 10.73
CA CYS A 179 26.68 -10.92 9.50
C CYS A 179 28.10 -11.47 9.71
N ASP A 180 28.79 -11.06 10.78
CA ASP A 180 30.04 -11.66 11.24
C ASP A 180 29.75 -12.66 12.38
N SER A 181 29.22 -13.81 11.98
CA SER A 181 28.83 -14.86 12.92
C SER A 181 30.01 -15.37 13.77
N GLN A 182 31.24 -15.38 13.25
CA GLN A 182 32.41 -15.84 13.99
C GLN A 182 32.76 -14.89 15.12
N GLN A 183 32.83 -13.58 14.84
CA GLN A 183 33.07 -12.57 15.86
C GLN A 183 31.94 -12.56 16.90
N PHE A 184 30.69 -12.71 16.45
CA PHE A 184 29.54 -12.82 17.33
C PHE A 184 29.68 -14.00 18.31
N ILE A 185 29.99 -15.21 17.83
CA ILE A 185 30.19 -16.40 18.68
C ILE A 185 31.34 -16.19 19.68
N GLN A 186 32.46 -15.60 19.24
CA GLN A 186 33.59 -15.29 20.13
C GLN A 186 33.19 -14.32 21.25
N ASN A 187 32.40 -13.29 20.92
CA ASN A 187 31.91 -12.33 21.91
C ASN A 187 30.99 -13.01 22.94
N ILE A 188 30.06 -13.86 22.49
CA ILE A 188 29.19 -14.62 23.41
C ILE A 188 30.00 -15.56 24.28
N MET A 189 30.96 -16.30 23.71
CA MET A 189 31.87 -17.18 24.47
C MET A 189 32.64 -16.41 25.55
N GLY A 190 33.13 -15.20 25.24
CA GLY A 190 33.79 -14.33 26.21
C GLY A 190 32.86 -13.89 27.36
N LEU A 191 31.60 -13.57 27.06
CA LEU A 191 30.61 -13.13 28.06
C LEU A 191 30.15 -14.25 29.00
N ILE A 192 30.32 -15.52 28.62
CA ILE A 192 29.94 -16.70 29.41
C ILE A 192 31.15 -17.46 29.97
N ASP A 193 32.33 -16.82 30.03
CA ASP A 193 33.59 -17.42 30.52
C ASP A 193 34.01 -18.70 29.78
N GLY A 194 33.71 -18.79 28.48
CA GLY A 194 34.02 -19.96 27.65
C GLY A 194 33.16 -21.21 27.92
N LYS A 195 32.10 -21.09 28.74
CA LYS A 195 31.19 -22.20 29.09
C LYS A 195 30.20 -22.48 27.95
N ASN A 196 30.67 -23.15 26.89
CA ASN A 196 29.83 -23.50 25.75
C ASN A 196 28.68 -24.47 26.08
N ASP A 197 28.71 -25.15 27.23
CA ASP A 197 27.66 -26.05 27.71
C ASP A 197 26.52 -25.34 28.46
N ALA A 198 26.52 -24.00 28.50
CA ALA A 198 25.42 -23.18 29.00
C ALA A 198 24.08 -23.54 28.32
N HIS A 199 22.98 -23.36 29.04
CA HIS A 199 21.65 -23.51 28.44
C HIS A 199 21.23 -22.18 27.82
N ILE A 200 21.16 -22.12 26.49
CA ILE A 200 21.05 -20.84 25.76
C ILE A 200 19.79 -20.81 24.91
N LEU A 201 19.03 -19.72 25.03
CA LEU A 201 17.95 -19.34 24.12
C LEU A 201 18.39 -18.16 23.26
N PHE A 202 18.44 -18.37 21.94
CA PHE A 202 18.58 -17.32 20.95
C PHE A 202 17.21 -16.94 20.41
N ILE A 203 16.89 -15.65 20.37
CA ILE A 203 15.60 -15.13 19.90
C ILE A 203 15.84 -14.23 18.70
N SER A 204 15.09 -14.42 17.63
CA SER A 204 15.12 -13.58 16.43
C SER A 204 13.70 -13.12 16.09
N GLU A 205 13.33 -11.91 16.52
CA GLU A 205 11.99 -11.35 16.29
C GLU A 205 11.98 -10.41 15.06
N VAL A 206 11.80 -10.98 13.86
CA VAL A 206 11.82 -10.27 12.57
C VAL A 206 13.14 -9.49 12.41
N SER A 207 14.26 -10.18 12.60
CA SER A 207 15.61 -9.61 12.51
C SER A 207 16.47 -10.36 11.48
N THR A 208 16.63 -11.67 11.67
CA THR A 208 17.38 -12.57 10.77
C THR A 208 16.85 -12.56 9.33
N VAL A 209 15.56 -12.30 9.15
CA VAL A 209 14.90 -12.25 7.84
C VAL A 209 15.45 -11.14 6.91
N TYR A 210 16.04 -10.07 7.47
CA TYR A 210 16.61 -8.98 6.67
C TYR A 210 18.06 -9.24 6.22
N MET A 211 18.75 -10.19 6.86
CA MET A 211 20.16 -10.48 6.58
C MET A 211 20.35 -11.07 5.17
N PRO A 212 21.55 -10.91 4.56
CA PRO A 212 21.92 -11.71 3.39
C PRO A 212 21.76 -13.21 3.68
N ILE A 213 21.19 -13.97 2.73
CA ILE A 213 20.77 -15.37 2.92
C ILE A 213 21.93 -16.22 3.44
N ASN A 214 23.06 -16.20 2.72
CA ASN A 214 24.29 -16.89 3.09
C ASN A 214 24.76 -16.53 4.51
N LYS A 215 24.60 -15.28 4.95
CA LYS A 215 25.01 -14.83 6.28
C LYS A 215 24.04 -15.26 7.38
N SER A 216 22.74 -15.22 7.12
CA SER A 216 21.75 -15.75 8.07
C SER A 216 21.89 -17.26 8.27
N ASP A 217 22.13 -18.00 7.19
CA ASP A 217 22.30 -19.45 7.24
C ASP A 217 23.60 -19.82 7.97
N GLU A 218 24.69 -19.10 7.69
CA GLU A 218 25.97 -19.22 8.40
C GLU A 218 25.80 -18.97 9.90
N LEU A 219 25.09 -17.89 10.29
CA LEU A 219 24.79 -17.59 11.69
C LEU A 219 24.02 -18.74 12.36
N ILE A 220 22.88 -19.14 11.79
CA ILE A 220 22.00 -20.18 12.34
C ILE A 220 22.74 -21.51 12.49
N GLN A 221 23.58 -21.87 11.52
CA GLN A 221 24.42 -23.05 11.58
C GLN A 221 25.47 -22.94 12.69
N ASN A 222 26.19 -21.83 12.76
CA ASN A 222 27.26 -21.62 13.75
C ASN A 222 26.73 -21.61 15.20
N LEU A 223 25.49 -21.16 15.43
CA LEU A 223 24.83 -21.28 16.74
C LEU A 223 24.74 -22.74 17.19
N SER A 224 24.23 -23.63 16.32
CA SER A 224 24.07 -25.05 16.63
C SER A 224 25.40 -25.77 16.85
N LEU A 225 26.43 -25.43 16.07
CA LEU A 225 27.76 -26.04 16.15
C LEU A 225 28.55 -25.60 17.39
N SER A 226 28.36 -24.35 17.82
CA SER A 226 29.15 -23.77 18.91
C SER A 226 28.58 -24.09 20.30
N PHE A 227 27.27 -24.32 20.41
CA PHE A 227 26.57 -24.44 21.67
C PHE A 227 25.71 -25.73 21.75
N PRO A 228 26.18 -26.80 22.43
CA PRO A 228 25.49 -28.09 22.49
C PRO A 228 24.13 -28.10 23.21
N ASN A 229 23.80 -27.06 23.96
CA ASN A 229 22.51 -26.90 24.65
C ASN A 229 21.77 -25.63 24.20
N ALA A 230 21.92 -25.26 22.92
CA ALA A 230 21.24 -24.12 22.33
C ALA A 230 19.85 -24.43 21.80
N ILE A 231 19.00 -23.42 21.90
CA ILE A 231 17.65 -23.34 21.34
C ILE A 231 17.62 -22.05 20.54
N TRP A 232 17.23 -22.11 19.27
CA TRP A 232 16.99 -20.93 18.46
C TRP A 232 15.51 -20.80 18.17
N SER A 233 14.95 -19.63 18.47
CA SER A 233 13.57 -19.31 18.15
C SER A 233 13.49 -18.11 17.23
N CYS A 234 12.68 -18.21 16.18
CA CYS A 234 12.40 -17.09 15.30
C CYS A 234 10.89 -16.81 15.20
N LEU A 235 10.58 -15.53 15.05
CA LEU A 235 9.28 -15.04 14.60
C LEU A 235 9.53 -14.22 13.33
N GLU A 236 9.10 -14.74 12.17
CA GLU A 236 9.32 -14.08 10.88
C GLU A 236 8.20 -14.38 9.88
N GLN A 237 8.24 -13.73 8.72
CA GLN A 237 7.22 -13.88 7.69
C GLN A 237 7.33 -15.20 6.93
N VAL A 238 6.19 -15.78 6.59
CA VAL A 238 6.04 -16.94 5.70
C VAL A 238 4.96 -16.65 4.67
N LEU A 239 5.05 -17.27 3.50
CA LEU A 239 4.11 -17.16 2.39
C LEU A 239 3.34 -18.48 2.23
N SER A 240 2.15 -18.36 1.64
CA SER A 240 1.42 -19.51 1.12
C SER A 240 2.20 -20.15 -0.04
N PRO A 241 2.12 -21.49 -0.23
CA PRO A 241 2.69 -22.16 -1.41
C PRO A 241 2.17 -21.60 -2.73
N THR A 242 0.94 -21.10 -2.76
CA THR A 242 0.36 -20.40 -3.91
C THR A 242 0.38 -18.89 -3.69
N PRO A 243 0.70 -18.08 -4.73
CA PRO A 243 0.64 -16.63 -4.63
C PRO A 243 -0.71 -16.12 -4.15
N THR A 244 -0.71 -15.13 -3.25
CA THR A 244 -1.92 -14.46 -2.76
C THR A 244 -1.74 -12.95 -2.85
N ALA A 245 -2.83 -12.21 -3.06
CA ALA A 245 -2.76 -10.75 -3.11
C ALA A 245 -2.30 -10.13 -1.77
N PHE A 246 -2.52 -10.81 -0.64
CA PHE A 246 -1.93 -10.40 0.65
C PHE A 246 -0.40 -10.52 0.62
N SER A 247 0.13 -11.67 0.18
CA SER A 247 1.58 -11.89 0.04
C SER A 247 2.21 -10.86 -0.90
N ASP A 248 1.61 -10.62 -2.07
CA ASP A 248 2.12 -9.63 -3.03
C ASP A 248 2.13 -8.23 -2.44
N THR A 249 1.08 -7.85 -1.71
CA THR A 249 0.99 -6.53 -1.07
C THR A 249 2.01 -6.37 0.04
N MET A 250 2.22 -7.41 0.85
CA MET A 250 3.26 -7.44 1.88
C MET A 250 4.67 -7.33 1.27
N LEU A 251 4.97 -8.09 0.23
CA LEU A 251 6.27 -8.06 -0.45
C LEU A 251 6.52 -6.69 -1.09
N LYS A 252 5.54 -6.13 -1.80
CA LYS A 252 5.61 -4.76 -2.36
C LYS A 252 5.86 -3.71 -1.27
N HIS A 253 5.27 -3.87 -0.09
CA HIS A 253 5.51 -2.98 1.04
C HIS A 253 6.98 -2.99 1.50
N PHE A 254 7.56 -4.17 1.74
CA PHE A 254 8.97 -4.28 2.14
C PHE A 254 9.93 -3.85 1.03
N GLN A 255 9.56 -4.08 -0.24
CA GLN A 255 10.31 -3.60 -1.40
C GLN A 255 10.29 -2.06 -1.48
N LYS A 256 9.13 -1.42 -1.26
CA LYS A 256 8.98 0.04 -1.19
C LYS A 256 9.81 0.67 -0.06
N LEU A 257 9.89 -0.02 1.10
CA LEU A 257 10.73 0.41 2.23
C LEU A 257 12.23 0.16 1.98
N ARG A 258 12.59 -0.57 0.92
CA ARG A 258 13.94 -1.06 0.62
C ARG A 258 14.56 -1.92 1.73
N THR A 259 13.71 -2.63 2.46
CA THR A 259 14.11 -3.58 3.51
C THR A 259 13.57 -4.97 3.14
N PRO A 260 14.06 -5.57 2.04
CA PRO A 260 13.53 -6.84 1.57
C PRO A 260 13.68 -7.92 2.65
N ILE A 261 12.61 -8.68 2.87
CA ILE A 261 12.58 -9.85 3.75
C ILE A 261 13.25 -11.04 3.04
N ARG A 262 14.58 -10.96 2.89
CA ARG A 262 15.43 -11.89 2.13
C ARG A 262 15.25 -13.34 2.56
N GLY A 263 15.14 -13.59 3.87
CA GLY A 263 14.89 -14.92 4.41
C GLY A 263 13.59 -15.52 3.87
N THR A 264 12.50 -14.75 3.88
CA THR A 264 11.21 -15.17 3.33
C THR A 264 11.24 -15.32 1.80
N LEU A 265 12.00 -14.49 1.07
CA LEU A 265 12.14 -14.67 -0.39
C LEU A 265 12.90 -15.95 -0.76
N ALA A 266 13.87 -16.36 0.04
CA ALA A 266 14.64 -17.59 -0.17
C ALA A 266 13.91 -18.84 0.33
N TYR A 267 13.21 -18.71 1.45
CA TYR A 267 12.51 -19.79 2.14
C TYR A 267 11.04 -19.39 2.36
N PRO A 268 10.23 -19.33 1.27
CA PRO A 268 8.91 -18.73 1.32
C PRO A 268 7.91 -19.53 2.13
N THR A 269 7.96 -20.86 2.11
CA THR A 269 6.95 -21.69 2.77
C THR A 269 7.46 -22.29 4.08
N LEU A 270 6.54 -22.80 4.91
CA LEU A 270 6.89 -23.62 6.09
C LEU A 270 7.76 -24.82 5.70
N SER A 271 7.52 -25.42 4.53
CA SER A 271 8.33 -26.54 4.05
C SER A 271 9.75 -26.12 3.72
N ASP A 272 9.95 -24.92 3.17
CA ASP A 272 11.29 -24.43 2.82
C ASP A 272 12.09 -24.06 4.08
N GLN A 273 11.42 -23.44 5.07
CA GLN A 273 12.01 -23.17 6.39
C GLN A 273 12.37 -24.47 7.13
N LEU A 274 11.52 -25.50 7.06
CA LEU A 274 11.85 -26.81 7.63
C LEU A 274 13.10 -27.41 6.98
N LYS A 275 13.20 -27.38 5.64
CA LYS A 275 14.38 -27.87 4.90
C LYS A 275 15.64 -27.09 5.26
N ARG A 276 15.54 -25.76 5.38
CA ARG A 276 16.63 -24.88 5.80
C ARG A 276 17.20 -25.25 7.17
N LEU A 277 16.33 -25.56 8.13
CA LEU A 277 16.75 -25.83 9.51
C LEU A 277 17.17 -27.28 9.73
N ALA A 278 16.58 -28.24 9.01
CA ALA A 278 16.84 -29.67 9.19
C ALA A 278 18.28 -30.08 8.88
N SER A 279 19.03 -29.26 8.13
CA SER A 279 20.45 -29.51 7.86
C SER A 279 21.38 -29.22 9.04
N CYS A 280 20.95 -28.42 10.02
CA CYS A 280 21.80 -27.95 11.12
C CYS A 280 21.19 -28.13 12.52
N TRP A 281 19.90 -28.45 12.64
CA TRP A 281 19.22 -28.64 13.91
C TRP A 281 18.55 -30.02 14.01
N ASN A 282 18.55 -30.61 15.21
CA ASN A 282 18.14 -32.00 15.44
C ASN A 282 16.63 -32.18 15.62
N LYS A 283 15.95 -31.15 16.13
CA LYS A 283 14.50 -31.12 16.31
C LYS A 283 13.99 -29.74 15.97
N ILE A 284 12.85 -29.66 15.26
CA ILE A 284 12.25 -28.40 14.81
C ILE A 284 10.74 -28.45 15.07
N GLU A 285 10.25 -27.46 15.81
CA GLU A 285 8.83 -27.23 16.03
C GLU A 285 8.42 -25.91 15.38
N MET A 286 7.32 -25.90 14.63
CA MET A 286 6.89 -24.71 13.90
C MET A 286 5.37 -24.65 13.76
N SER A 287 4.84 -23.47 14.04
CA SER A 287 3.42 -23.16 13.82
C SER A 287 3.30 -21.73 13.31
N THR A 288 2.27 -21.47 12.50
CA THR A 288 1.91 -20.08 12.18
C THR A 288 1.40 -19.36 13.43
N MET A 289 1.42 -18.03 13.44
CA MET A 289 0.77 -17.28 14.51
C MET A 289 -0.74 -17.55 14.55
N HIS A 290 -1.35 -17.94 13.42
CA HIS A 290 -2.74 -18.35 13.36
C HIS A 290 -2.99 -19.65 14.15
N ASP A 291 -2.13 -20.66 13.97
CA ASP A 291 -2.20 -21.91 14.75
C ASP A 291 -2.07 -21.67 16.25
N ILE A 292 -1.14 -20.78 16.65
CA ILE A 292 -0.97 -20.38 18.05
C ILE A 292 -2.22 -19.67 18.57
N TRP A 293 -2.75 -18.71 17.81
CA TRP A 293 -3.94 -17.96 18.17
C TRP A 293 -5.21 -18.83 18.26
N LYS A 294 -5.27 -19.91 17.48
CA LYS A 294 -6.29 -20.95 17.59
C LYS A 294 -6.10 -21.76 18.87
N ALA A 295 -4.87 -22.21 19.14
CA ALA A 295 -4.58 -23.01 20.33
C ALA A 295 -4.83 -22.24 21.65
N PHE A 296 -4.85 -20.91 21.64
CA PHE A 296 -5.25 -20.10 22.79
C PHE A 296 -6.67 -20.42 23.29
N ASP A 297 -7.57 -20.88 22.42
CA ASP A 297 -8.95 -21.22 22.79
C ASP A 297 -9.02 -22.50 23.65
N GLN A 298 -7.98 -23.35 23.59
CA GLN A 298 -7.93 -24.65 24.28
C GLN A 298 -7.56 -24.53 25.77
N HIS A 299 -7.07 -23.35 26.20
CA HIS A 299 -6.59 -23.15 27.57
C HIS A 299 -7.27 -21.94 28.23
N PRO A 300 -7.87 -22.07 29.44
CA PRO A 300 -8.66 -21.00 30.07
C PRO A 300 -7.93 -19.65 30.21
N ALA A 301 -6.67 -19.65 30.68
CA ALA A 301 -5.89 -18.43 30.84
C ALA A 301 -5.58 -17.69 29.52
N THR A 302 -5.15 -18.40 28.48
CA THR A 302 -4.88 -17.79 27.15
C THR A 302 -6.16 -17.35 26.47
N ARG A 303 -7.26 -18.10 26.65
CA ARG A 303 -8.60 -17.73 26.17
C ARG A 303 -9.07 -16.43 26.82
N ALA A 304 -8.96 -16.31 28.13
CA ALA A 304 -9.33 -15.09 28.85
C ALA A 304 -8.54 -13.86 28.35
N GLU A 305 -7.24 -14.03 28.08
CA GLU A 305 -6.43 -12.96 27.50
C GLU A 305 -6.86 -12.61 26.07
N LYS A 306 -7.09 -13.61 25.22
CA LYS A 306 -7.62 -13.41 23.85
C LYS A 306 -8.94 -12.65 23.85
N GLU A 307 -9.88 -13.06 24.68
CA GLU A 307 -11.18 -12.38 24.82
C GLU A 307 -11.03 -10.95 25.33
N LYS A 308 -10.12 -10.71 26.28
CA LYS A 308 -9.82 -9.37 26.76
C LYS A 308 -9.28 -8.49 25.63
N LEU A 309 -8.31 -8.98 24.85
CA LEU A 309 -7.69 -8.25 23.75
C LEU A 309 -8.72 -7.84 22.69
N LEU A 310 -9.64 -8.74 22.34
CA LEU A 310 -10.70 -8.49 21.35
C LEU A 310 -11.79 -7.52 21.85
N ARG A 311 -11.90 -7.29 23.17
CA ARG A 311 -12.86 -6.36 23.79
C ARG A 311 -12.30 -4.96 24.07
N LEU A 312 -10.99 -4.74 23.92
CA LEU A 312 -10.34 -3.46 24.28
C LEU A 312 -10.68 -2.30 23.34
N GLU A 313 -10.68 -2.55 22.04
CA GLU A 313 -11.08 -1.59 21.03
C GLU A 313 -12.12 -2.24 20.12
N GLU A 314 -12.85 -1.40 19.39
CA GLU A 314 -13.73 -1.90 18.32
C GLU A 314 -12.91 -2.67 17.29
N PHE A 315 -13.40 -3.85 16.95
CA PHE A 315 -12.73 -4.72 16.00
C PHE A 315 -13.75 -5.42 15.14
N ASP A 316 -13.59 -5.33 13.82
CA ASP A 316 -14.43 -6.07 12.89
C ASP A 316 -13.73 -6.60 11.63
N GLU A 317 -12.40 -6.68 11.69
CA GLU A 317 -11.50 -7.06 10.61
C GLU A 317 -10.91 -8.46 10.85
N TRP A 318 -11.75 -9.41 11.30
CA TRP A 318 -11.34 -10.79 11.65
C TRP A 318 -10.58 -11.49 10.54
N GLU A 319 -11.05 -11.32 9.30
CA GLU A 319 -10.42 -11.94 8.14
C GLU A 319 -9.02 -11.39 7.87
N GLU A 320 -8.81 -10.08 8.08
CA GLU A 320 -7.50 -9.45 7.92
C GLU A 320 -6.53 -9.86 9.01
N LEU A 321 -7.03 -10.06 10.23
CA LEU A 321 -6.23 -10.60 11.32
C LEU A 321 -5.79 -12.03 11.02
N ASP A 322 -6.70 -12.91 10.61
CA ASP A 322 -6.36 -14.30 10.30
C ASP A 322 -5.44 -14.39 9.06
N LEU A 323 -5.61 -13.50 8.06
CA LEU A 323 -4.65 -13.34 6.95
C LEU A 323 -3.26 -12.98 7.47
N PHE A 324 -3.14 -11.96 8.31
CA PHE A 324 -1.86 -11.56 8.90
C PHE A 324 -1.23 -12.69 9.70
N LEU A 325 -1.98 -13.33 10.61
CA LEU A 325 -1.49 -14.39 11.47
C LEU A 325 -1.06 -15.65 10.70
N SER A 326 -1.64 -15.89 9.53
CA SER A 326 -1.24 -17.00 8.64
C SER A 326 0.07 -16.75 7.90
N HIS A 327 0.53 -15.49 7.80
CA HIS A 327 1.76 -15.09 7.10
C HIS A 327 2.94 -14.80 8.04
N TYR A 328 2.84 -15.22 9.30
CA TYR A 328 3.93 -15.18 10.27
C TYR A 328 4.08 -16.54 10.93
N VAL A 329 5.32 -17.02 11.02
CA VAL A 329 5.69 -18.29 11.65
C VAL A 329 6.43 -18.04 12.95
N VAL A 330 6.16 -18.87 13.95
CA VAL A 330 7.02 -19.07 15.11
C VAL A 330 7.67 -20.43 14.96
N ALA A 331 9.00 -20.45 14.84
CA ALA A 331 9.78 -21.68 14.82
C ALA A 331 10.70 -21.76 16.04
N ILE A 332 10.90 -22.98 16.54
CA ILE A 332 11.86 -23.30 17.59
C ILE A 332 12.68 -24.50 17.13
N ALA A 333 13.99 -24.32 17.05
CA ALA A 333 14.96 -25.32 16.66
C ALA A 333 15.86 -25.69 17.85
N TYR A 334 16.15 -26.98 18.02
CA TYR A 334 16.88 -27.52 19.17
C TYR A 334 18.14 -28.25 18.73
N SER A 335 19.27 -27.89 19.33
CA SER A 335 20.58 -28.53 19.05
C SER A 335 20.58 -30.01 19.47
N LYS A 336 19.71 -30.39 20.40
CA LYS A 336 19.36 -31.78 20.68
C LYS A 336 17.94 -31.88 21.26
N PRO A 337 17.29 -33.05 21.15
CA PRO A 337 16.00 -33.29 21.80
C PRO A 337 16.08 -33.15 23.33
N GLY A 338 14.95 -32.82 23.96
CA GLY A 338 14.85 -32.76 25.44
C GLY A 338 15.47 -31.53 26.09
N LEU A 339 15.88 -30.51 25.33
CA LEU A 339 16.31 -29.22 25.89
C LEU A 339 15.16 -28.37 26.43
N TRP A 340 13.93 -28.72 26.09
CA TRP A 340 12.72 -27.98 26.39
C TRP A 340 11.55 -28.95 26.38
N GLU A 341 10.82 -29.05 27.48
CA GLU A 341 9.61 -29.85 27.56
C GLU A 341 8.36 -28.95 27.56
N THR A 342 7.25 -29.50 27.11
CA THR A 342 5.94 -28.85 27.26
C THR A 342 5.47 -29.13 28.68
N PRO A 343 5.44 -28.14 29.59
CA PRO A 343 4.89 -28.38 30.91
C PRO A 343 3.43 -28.84 30.76
N PRO A 344 2.94 -29.74 31.63
CA PRO A 344 1.53 -30.11 31.65
C PRO A 344 0.68 -28.83 31.80
N LEU A 345 -0.51 -28.80 31.20
CA LEU A 345 -1.45 -27.66 31.24
C LEU A 345 -1.53 -27.10 32.68
N THR A 346 -0.86 -25.96 32.93
CA THR A 346 -0.86 -25.29 34.24
C THR A 346 -2.02 -24.31 34.32
N ILE A 347 -2.36 -23.78 35.51
CA ILE A 347 -3.36 -22.72 35.64
C ILE A 347 -2.88 -21.40 34.97
N ASN A 348 -1.56 -21.25 34.80
CA ASN A 348 -0.95 -20.02 34.31
C ASN A 348 -0.82 -20.01 32.77
N MET A 349 -0.90 -18.81 32.18
CA MET A 349 -0.72 -18.61 30.74
C MET A 349 0.63 -19.15 30.24
N SER A 350 0.63 -20.04 29.25
CA SER A 350 1.82 -20.69 28.68
C SER A 350 1.77 -20.68 27.15
N LEU A 351 2.95 -20.82 26.49
CA LEU A 351 3.01 -20.98 25.04
C LEU A 351 2.37 -22.31 24.64
N PRO A 352 1.33 -22.33 23.78
CA PRO A 352 0.78 -23.57 23.26
C PRO A 352 1.83 -24.47 22.62
N PRO A 353 1.64 -25.80 22.60
CA PRO A 353 2.54 -26.68 21.88
C PRO A 353 2.58 -26.32 20.39
N LEU A 354 3.79 -26.14 19.87
CA LEU A 354 4.01 -25.97 18.43
C LEU A 354 3.97 -27.34 17.75
N GLN A 355 3.68 -27.38 16.46
CA GLN A 355 3.62 -28.65 15.74
C GLN A 355 5.05 -29.16 15.49
N ASP A 356 5.34 -30.40 15.90
CA ASP A 356 6.62 -31.06 15.59
C ASP A 356 6.63 -31.47 14.11
N ARG A 357 7.45 -30.78 13.33
CA ARG A 357 7.58 -30.99 11.88
C ARG A 357 8.76 -31.87 11.51
N SER A 358 9.53 -32.33 12.50
CA SER A 358 10.77 -33.09 12.27
C SER A 358 10.50 -34.42 11.55
N GLN A 359 9.30 -35.01 11.74
CA GLN A 359 8.88 -36.24 11.07
C GLN A 359 8.33 -36.02 9.66
N ASP A 360 7.85 -34.81 9.34
CA ASP A 360 7.25 -34.49 8.04
C ASP A 360 8.29 -34.43 6.91
N LEU A 361 9.59 -34.36 7.23
CA LEU A 361 10.69 -34.42 6.26
C LEU A 361 10.65 -35.71 5.42
N SER A 362 10.34 -36.84 6.08
CA SER A 362 10.22 -38.15 5.43
C SER A 362 8.98 -38.24 4.50
N ARG A 363 7.90 -37.53 4.84
CA ARG A 363 6.70 -37.41 4.02
C ARG A 363 6.88 -36.48 2.82
N LEU A 364 7.63 -35.38 2.99
CA LEU A 364 7.97 -34.44 1.91
C LEU A 364 8.87 -35.07 0.84
N LEU A 365 9.72 -36.03 1.22
CA LEU A 365 10.58 -36.79 0.32
C LEU A 365 9.87 -37.98 -0.33
N SER A 366 8.76 -38.47 0.27
CA SER A 366 7.89 -39.46 -0.36
C SER A 366 6.92 -38.78 -1.30
N SER A 367 6.96 -39.11 -2.60
CA SER A 367 5.95 -38.66 -3.55
C SER A 367 4.55 -39.02 -3.02
N HIS A 368 3.76 -38.04 -2.62
CA HIS A 368 2.38 -38.30 -2.24
C HIS A 368 1.63 -38.88 -3.45
N PRO A 369 0.76 -39.88 -3.23
CA PRO A 369 -0.19 -40.26 -4.26
C PRO A 369 -1.01 -39.00 -4.62
N PRO A 370 -1.32 -38.77 -5.90
CA PRO A 370 -2.06 -37.59 -6.31
C PRO A 370 -3.35 -37.51 -5.50
N ALA A 371 -3.66 -36.32 -4.98
CA ALA A 371 -4.98 -36.04 -4.45
C ALA A 371 -6.02 -36.49 -5.48
N LYS A 372 -7.15 -37.06 -5.03
CA LYS A 372 -8.23 -37.42 -5.95
C LYS A 372 -8.51 -36.20 -6.84
N PRO A 373 -8.48 -36.34 -8.17
CA PRO A 373 -8.67 -35.21 -9.07
C PRO A 373 -10.01 -34.54 -8.74
N GLY A 374 -10.00 -33.21 -8.65
CA GLY A 374 -11.21 -32.42 -8.45
C GLY A 374 -12.16 -32.58 -9.64
N LEU A 375 -13.39 -32.11 -9.50
CA LEU A 375 -14.34 -32.07 -10.62
C LEU A 375 -13.87 -30.99 -11.62
N PRO A 376 -13.62 -31.35 -12.89
CA PRO A 376 -13.16 -30.40 -13.89
C PRO A 376 -14.29 -29.42 -14.24
N TRP A 377 -14.01 -28.13 -14.13
CA TRP A 377 -14.93 -27.05 -14.47
C TRP A 377 -14.26 -26.04 -15.41
N ASN A 378 -15.07 -25.33 -16.18
CA ASN A 378 -14.59 -24.28 -17.06
C ASN A 378 -14.41 -22.98 -16.27
N TYR A 379 -13.32 -22.27 -16.60
CA TYR A 379 -12.90 -21.03 -15.94
C TYR A 379 -12.59 -19.95 -16.96
N ALA A 380 -13.14 -18.76 -16.75
CA ALA A 380 -12.72 -17.53 -17.40
C ALA A 380 -12.61 -16.39 -16.38
N ALA A 381 -11.81 -15.38 -16.69
CA ALA A 381 -11.70 -14.17 -15.91
C ALA A 381 -11.74 -12.95 -16.84
N VAL A 382 -12.49 -11.93 -16.44
CA VAL A 382 -12.66 -10.69 -17.21
C VAL A 382 -12.46 -9.48 -16.30
N ASP A 383 -12.01 -8.36 -16.85
CA ASP A 383 -11.84 -7.14 -16.07
C ASP A 383 -13.17 -6.68 -15.47
N SER A 384 -13.14 -6.36 -14.18
CA SER A 384 -14.30 -5.95 -13.40
C SER A 384 -14.12 -4.54 -12.88
N PRO A 385 -15.07 -3.63 -13.11
CA PRO A 385 -15.05 -2.29 -12.50
C PRO A 385 -15.45 -2.31 -11.01
N ILE A 386 -15.72 -3.49 -10.43
CA ILE A 386 -16.23 -3.64 -9.06
C ILE A 386 -15.07 -3.84 -8.07
N HIS A 387 -14.38 -2.75 -7.74
CA HIS A 387 -13.27 -2.76 -6.77
C HIS A 387 -13.75 -2.46 -5.34
N ARG A 388 -14.50 -3.39 -4.75
CA ARG A 388 -15.08 -3.23 -3.40
C ARG A 388 -15.26 -4.55 -2.67
N ARG A 389 -15.31 -4.50 -1.34
CA ARG A 389 -15.57 -5.64 -0.45
C ARG A 389 -16.77 -5.39 0.47
N GLY A 390 -17.39 -6.46 0.96
CA GLY A 390 -18.49 -6.38 1.91
C GLY A 390 -19.76 -5.71 1.36
N HIS A 391 -19.89 -5.72 0.02
CA HIS A 391 -21.09 -5.36 -0.72
C HIS A 391 -21.99 -6.60 -0.86
N THR A 392 -23.22 -6.43 -1.33
CA THR A 392 -24.04 -7.56 -1.78
C THR A 392 -24.16 -7.55 -3.30
N SER A 393 -24.31 -8.74 -3.89
CA SER A 393 -24.69 -8.90 -5.29
C SER A 393 -25.91 -9.80 -5.37
N THR A 394 -27.01 -9.33 -5.95
CA THR A 394 -28.26 -10.11 -6.08
C THR A 394 -28.61 -10.30 -7.54
N ALA A 395 -28.79 -11.54 -7.96
CA ALA A 395 -29.27 -11.86 -9.31
C ALA A 395 -30.72 -11.41 -9.49
N LEU A 396 -30.98 -10.69 -10.57
CA LEU A 396 -32.29 -10.21 -10.96
C LEU A 396 -32.94 -11.18 -11.97
N PRO A 397 -34.28 -11.25 -12.05
CA PRO A 397 -34.98 -12.17 -12.96
C PRO A 397 -34.62 -12.01 -14.45
N ASN A 398 -34.14 -10.83 -14.84
CA ASN A 398 -33.73 -10.53 -16.21
C ASN A 398 -32.28 -10.95 -16.55
N GLY A 399 -31.58 -11.61 -15.63
CA GLY A 399 -30.19 -12.06 -15.80
C GLY A 399 -29.11 -11.03 -15.45
N GLN A 400 -29.49 -9.84 -14.97
CA GLN A 400 -28.56 -8.82 -14.48
C GLN A 400 -28.27 -9.00 -12.98
N LEU A 401 -27.25 -8.31 -12.46
CA LEU A 401 -26.96 -8.27 -11.02
C LEU A 401 -27.18 -6.87 -10.44
N LEU A 402 -27.85 -6.79 -9.30
CA LEU A 402 -27.84 -5.58 -8.47
C LEU A 402 -26.69 -5.66 -7.46
N ILE A 403 -25.78 -4.69 -7.52
CA ILE A 403 -24.67 -4.51 -6.58
C ILE A 403 -24.96 -3.30 -5.69
N PHE A 404 -24.89 -3.48 -4.37
CA PHE A 404 -25.13 -2.40 -3.43
C PHE A 404 -24.16 -2.40 -2.25
N GLY A 405 -23.85 -1.19 -1.76
CA GLY A 405 -22.99 -0.98 -0.60
C GLY A 405 -21.53 -1.38 -0.79
N GLY A 406 -20.89 -1.70 0.32
CA GLY A 406 -19.49 -2.11 0.42
C GLY A 406 -18.52 -0.97 0.71
N PHE A 407 -17.23 -1.33 0.80
CA PHE A 407 -16.11 -0.41 0.92
C PHE A 407 -15.15 -0.63 -0.23
N GLY A 408 -14.79 0.46 -0.91
CA GLY A 408 -13.94 0.39 -2.08
C GLY A 408 -13.94 1.70 -2.84
N LEU A 409 -13.55 1.63 -4.12
CA LEU A 409 -13.57 2.78 -5.01
C LEU A 409 -15.00 3.01 -5.53
N PRO A 410 -15.48 4.28 -5.58
CA PRO A 410 -16.69 4.61 -6.32
C PRO A 410 -16.55 4.19 -7.79
N ASN A 411 -17.62 3.72 -8.42
CA ASN A 411 -17.59 3.48 -9.86
C ASN A 411 -17.63 4.83 -10.58
N SER A 412 -16.75 5.05 -11.56
CA SER A 412 -16.76 6.25 -12.38
C SER A 412 -17.95 6.21 -13.35
N ILE A 413 -18.98 7.01 -13.09
CA ILE A 413 -20.03 7.27 -14.08
C ILE A 413 -19.38 8.08 -15.22
N LYS A 414 -19.72 7.87 -16.50
CA LYS A 414 -19.60 8.92 -17.53
C LYS A 414 -20.97 9.59 -17.68
N VAL A 415 -21.21 10.72 -17.01
CA VAL A 415 -22.44 11.52 -17.23
C VAL A 415 -22.14 12.54 -18.32
N PRO A 416 -22.87 12.55 -19.44
CA PRO A 416 -22.71 13.57 -20.47
C PRO A 416 -23.05 14.95 -19.89
N GLY A 417 -22.09 15.88 -19.88
CA GLY A 417 -22.33 17.29 -19.54
C GLY A 417 -22.10 17.70 -18.07
N GLN A 418 -21.57 16.84 -17.20
CA GLN A 418 -21.06 17.24 -15.88
C GLN A 418 -19.54 17.04 -15.80
N ASN A 419 -18.79 18.08 -15.39
CA ASN A 419 -17.38 17.97 -15.02
C ASN A 419 -17.24 17.05 -13.80
N GLN A 420 -16.91 15.79 -14.03
CA GLN A 420 -16.77 14.77 -12.99
C GLN A 420 -15.39 14.82 -12.36
N LYS A 421 -15.31 15.48 -11.20
CA LYS A 421 -14.19 15.37 -10.26
C LYS A 421 -14.66 14.83 -8.92
N ALA A 422 -15.32 13.68 -8.91
CA ALA A 422 -15.48 12.94 -7.68
C ALA A 422 -14.17 12.20 -7.42
N LEU A 423 -13.37 12.69 -6.47
CA LEU A 423 -12.22 12.00 -5.87
C LEU A 423 -12.54 10.51 -5.66
N LEU A 424 -11.84 9.60 -6.34
CA LEU A 424 -11.92 8.17 -6.06
C LEU A 424 -11.07 7.83 -4.83
N THR A 425 -11.54 8.22 -3.64
CA THR A 425 -11.00 7.72 -2.37
C THR A 425 -11.78 6.48 -1.93
N HIS A 426 -11.09 5.50 -1.32
CA HIS A 426 -11.78 4.37 -0.70
C HIS A 426 -12.78 4.88 0.33
N SER A 427 -14.04 4.52 0.15
CA SER A 427 -15.13 4.97 1.00
C SER A 427 -16.17 3.89 1.13
N ARG A 428 -17.06 4.05 2.12
CA ARG A 428 -18.31 3.28 2.15
C ARG A 428 -19.21 3.80 1.04
N LEU A 429 -19.84 2.89 0.32
CA LEU A 429 -20.56 3.19 -0.91
C LEU A 429 -22.07 3.05 -0.69
N SER A 430 -22.86 3.87 -1.39
CA SER A 430 -24.34 3.82 -1.40
C SER A 430 -24.93 3.85 -2.80
N HIS A 431 -24.11 3.94 -3.84
CA HIS A 431 -24.58 3.98 -5.22
C HIS A 431 -24.95 2.56 -5.68
N PRO A 432 -26.22 2.29 -6.02
CA PRO A 432 -26.63 1.01 -6.59
C PRO A 432 -26.10 0.88 -8.01
N ILE A 433 -25.66 -0.32 -8.38
CA ILE A 433 -25.14 -0.62 -9.71
C ILE A 433 -25.88 -1.83 -10.27
N ILE A 434 -26.36 -1.71 -11.50
CA ILE A 434 -26.81 -2.85 -12.31
C ILE A 434 -25.63 -3.31 -13.16
N LEU A 435 -25.24 -4.56 -13.02
CA LEU A 435 -24.18 -5.21 -13.79
C LEU A 435 -24.81 -6.14 -14.83
N ASP A 436 -24.38 -5.99 -16.08
CA ASP A 436 -24.85 -6.76 -17.22
C ASP A 436 -23.68 -7.47 -17.92
N VAL A 437 -23.78 -8.80 -18.04
CA VAL A 437 -22.78 -9.69 -18.65
C VAL A 437 -23.23 -10.17 -20.04
N SER A 438 -24.40 -9.73 -20.53
CA SER A 438 -25.05 -10.27 -21.73
C SER A 438 -24.54 -9.75 -23.08
N ARG A 439 -23.71 -8.68 -23.12
CA ARG A 439 -23.42 -7.91 -24.35
C ARG A 439 -22.02 -8.06 -24.97
N GLY A 440 -21.15 -8.94 -24.48
CA GLY A 440 -19.83 -9.14 -25.07
C GLY A 440 -18.80 -9.71 -24.08
N PRO A 441 -17.49 -9.72 -24.43
CA PRO A 441 -16.43 -10.20 -23.54
C PRO A 441 -16.14 -9.27 -22.35
N SER A 442 -16.87 -8.16 -22.20
CA SER A 442 -16.65 -7.17 -21.16
C SER A 442 -17.89 -6.95 -20.29
N ILE A 443 -17.66 -6.74 -18.99
CA ILE A 443 -18.70 -6.43 -18.01
C ILE A 443 -19.19 -4.99 -18.20
N GLN A 444 -20.49 -4.81 -18.41
CA GLN A 444 -21.11 -3.48 -18.44
C GLN A 444 -21.74 -3.16 -17.09
N THR A 445 -21.62 -1.91 -16.65
CA THR A 445 -22.26 -1.45 -15.42
C THR A 445 -23.08 -0.18 -15.68
N VAL A 446 -24.26 -0.12 -15.07
CA VAL A 446 -25.16 1.03 -15.07
C VAL A 446 -25.32 1.47 -13.62
N GLN A 447 -24.81 2.64 -13.30
CA GLN A 447 -24.99 3.24 -11.99
C GLN A 447 -26.37 3.89 -11.90
N LEU A 448 -27.14 3.53 -10.87
CA LEU A 448 -28.45 4.10 -10.62
C LEU A 448 -28.33 5.43 -9.84
N SER A 449 -29.30 6.32 -10.03
CA SER A 449 -29.38 7.59 -9.31
C SER A 449 -29.62 7.36 -7.81
N ILE A 450 -29.04 8.23 -6.98
CA ILE A 450 -29.37 8.31 -5.55
C ILE A 450 -30.52 9.30 -5.38
N ASP A 451 -31.52 8.89 -4.61
CA ASP A 451 -32.64 9.71 -4.16
C ASP A 451 -32.85 9.53 -2.62
N PRO A 452 -33.76 10.28 -1.98
CA PRO A 452 -33.99 10.16 -0.53
C PRO A 452 -34.45 8.78 -0.04
N SER A 453 -34.96 7.92 -0.93
CA SER A 453 -35.36 6.54 -0.62
C SER A 453 -34.19 5.54 -0.73
N THR A 454 -33.06 5.97 -1.29
CA THR A 454 -31.87 5.14 -1.45
C THR A 454 -31.20 4.90 -0.08
N PRO A 455 -30.83 3.65 0.25
CA PRO A 455 -30.20 3.36 1.54
C PRO A 455 -28.86 4.08 1.71
N SER A 456 -28.53 4.44 2.95
CA SER A 456 -27.25 5.07 3.30
C SER A 456 -26.04 4.15 3.05
N ALA A 457 -24.85 4.75 2.93
CA ALA A 457 -23.61 4.03 2.66
C ALA A 457 -23.23 3.06 3.79
N ARG A 458 -23.08 1.77 3.44
CA ARG A 458 -23.01 0.68 4.42
C ARG A 458 -22.19 -0.52 3.95
N LEU A 459 -21.73 -1.31 4.92
CA LEU A 459 -20.97 -2.55 4.76
C LEU A 459 -21.68 -3.72 5.42
N HIS A 460 -21.49 -4.93 4.89
CA HIS A 460 -21.93 -6.19 5.50
C HIS A 460 -23.42 -6.20 5.90
N HIS A 461 -24.24 -5.56 5.08
CA HIS A 461 -25.69 -5.77 5.06
C HIS A 461 -25.97 -7.09 4.31
N SER A 462 -27.21 -7.54 4.39
CA SER A 462 -27.67 -8.68 3.59
C SER A 462 -28.69 -8.20 2.56
N SER A 463 -28.81 -8.96 1.47
CA SER A 463 -29.88 -8.76 0.51
C SER A 463 -30.38 -10.09 -0.05
N SER A 464 -31.66 -10.15 -0.40
CA SER A 464 -32.28 -11.35 -0.95
C SER A 464 -33.35 -10.98 -1.98
N LEU A 465 -33.37 -11.69 -3.11
CA LEU A 465 -34.45 -11.59 -4.11
C LEU A 465 -35.68 -12.31 -3.57
N PHE A 466 -36.84 -11.66 -3.60
CA PHE A 466 -38.13 -12.30 -3.34
C PHE A 466 -39.15 -11.90 -4.40
N VAL A 467 -40.17 -12.73 -4.55
CA VAL A 467 -41.29 -12.49 -5.48
C VAL A 467 -42.58 -12.44 -4.67
N GLN A 468 -43.34 -11.36 -4.82
CA GLN A 468 -44.65 -11.21 -4.21
C GLN A 468 -45.70 -12.09 -4.90
N ASP A 469 -46.85 -12.26 -4.26
CA ASP A 469 -47.91 -13.14 -4.75
C ASP A 469 -48.45 -12.69 -6.13
N ASP A 470 -48.37 -11.39 -6.42
CA ASP A 470 -48.70 -10.76 -7.70
C ASP A 470 -47.65 -10.97 -8.81
N GLN A 471 -46.62 -11.78 -8.55
CA GLN A 471 -45.46 -12.04 -9.43
C GLN A 471 -44.49 -10.86 -9.59
N THR A 472 -44.64 -9.79 -8.82
CA THR A 472 -43.68 -8.68 -8.82
C THR A 472 -42.41 -9.07 -8.06
N SER A 473 -41.24 -8.84 -8.68
CA SER A 473 -39.94 -9.20 -8.10
C SER A 473 -39.26 -8.01 -7.42
N PHE A 474 -38.71 -8.26 -6.24
CA PHE A 474 -38.04 -7.26 -5.42
C PHE A 474 -36.75 -7.78 -4.78
N VAL A 475 -35.82 -6.89 -4.47
CA VAL A 475 -34.66 -7.20 -3.62
C VAL A 475 -34.86 -6.57 -2.26
N PHE A 476 -34.89 -7.40 -1.21
CA PHE A 476 -34.88 -6.95 0.17
C PHE A 476 -33.46 -6.59 0.60
N LEU A 477 -33.31 -5.55 1.43
CA LEU A 477 -32.06 -5.15 2.07
C LEU A 477 -32.29 -4.87 3.54
N PHE A 478 -31.43 -5.42 4.41
CA PHE A 478 -31.51 -5.16 5.86
C PHE A 478 -30.15 -4.87 6.49
N GLY A 479 -30.16 -3.89 7.40
CA GLY A 479 -29.07 -3.60 8.31
C GLY A 479 -27.75 -3.25 7.61
N GLY A 480 -26.67 -3.87 8.06
CA GLY A 480 -25.30 -3.47 7.75
C GLY A 480 -24.76 -2.48 8.79
N ARG A 481 -23.63 -1.85 8.49
CA ARG A 481 -23.02 -0.89 9.41
C ARG A 481 -22.44 0.32 8.71
N SER A 482 -22.38 1.43 9.45
CA SER A 482 -21.60 2.61 9.07
C SER A 482 -20.20 2.55 9.71
N SER A 483 -20.10 2.30 11.00
CA SER A 483 -18.86 1.93 11.70
C SER A 483 -19.11 0.68 12.54
N PRO A 484 -18.08 0.01 13.08
CA PRO A 484 -18.29 -1.14 13.98
C PRO A 484 -19.21 -0.82 15.17
N ARG A 485 -19.20 0.42 15.68
CA ARG A 485 -20.13 0.91 16.72
C ARG A 485 -21.54 1.25 16.26
N VAL A 486 -21.76 1.41 14.97
CA VAL A 486 -23.04 1.87 14.43
C VAL A 486 -23.57 0.84 13.42
N PRO A 487 -24.02 -0.34 13.91
CA PRO A 487 -24.91 -1.22 13.17
C PRO A 487 -26.21 -0.49 12.81
N LEU A 488 -26.82 -0.89 11.72
CA LEU A 488 -28.05 -0.31 11.19
C LEU A 488 -29.19 -1.32 11.35
N ALA A 489 -30.41 -0.83 11.53
CA ALA A 489 -31.64 -1.62 11.62
C ALA A 489 -32.65 -1.26 10.52
N ASP A 490 -32.30 -0.37 9.60
CA ASP A 490 -33.21 0.05 8.54
C ASP A 490 -33.36 -1.05 7.47
N ALA A 491 -34.57 -1.14 6.91
CA ALA A 491 -34.98 -2.13 5.92
C ALA A 491 -35.49 -1.43 4.67
N TYR A 492 -35.13 -1.95 3.49
CA TYR A 492 -35.54 -1.39 2.21
C TYR A 492 -35.91 -2.51 1.24
N ILE A 493 -36.77 -2.15 0.29
CA ILE A 493 -37.18 -3.01 -0.81
C ILE A 493 -36.85 -2.28 -2.12
N PHE A 494 -36.14 -2.96 -3.02
CA PHE A 494 -35.82 -2.47 -4.36
C PHE A 494 -36.71 -3.13 -5.40
N HIS A 495 -37.45 -2.36 -6.18
CA HIS A 495 -38.31 -2.86 -7.24
C HIS A 495 -37.49 -3.22 -8.49
N CYS A 496 -37.43 -4.50 -8.85
CA CYS A 496 -36.47 -5.00 -9.85
C CYS A 496 -36.68 -4.41 -11.25
N THR A 497 -37.92 -4.11 -11.66
CA THR A 497 -38.20 -3.53 -12.99
C THR A 497 -38.22 -2.00 -13.00
N LYS A 498 -38.61 -1.35 -11.90
CA LYS A 498 -38.66 0.12 -11.79
C LYS A 498 -37.34 0.74 -11.33
N HIS A 499 -36.41 -0.08 -10.85
CA HIS A 499 -35.13 0.34 -10.28
C HIS A 499 -35.25 1.40 -9.17
N ALA A 500 -36.28 1.26 -8.32
CA ALA A 500 -36.59 2.22 -7.27
C ALA A 500 -36.55 1.56 -5.89
N TRP A 501 -35.96 2.26 -4.92
CA TRP A 501 -35.98 1.86 -3.52
C TRP A 501 -37.25 2.33 -2.82
N THR A 502 -37.66 1.60 -1.79
CA THR A 502 -38.72 2.01 -0.87
C THR A 502 -38.32 1.58 0.52
N ALA A 503 -38.30 2.52 1.46
CA ALA A 503 -38.05 2.22 2.85
C ALA A 503 -39.23 1.45 3.43
N VAL A 504 -38.94 0.39 4.18
CA VAL A 504 -39.97 -0.36 4.91
C VAL A 504 -40.27 0.40 6.20
N SER A 505 -41.52 0.83 6.34
CA SER A 505 -42.00 1.44 7.58
C SER A 505 -42.49 0.35 8.54
N PRO A 506 -42.26 0.47 9.85
CA PRO A 506 -42.87 -0.42 10.83
C PRO A 506 -44.40 -0.32 10.75
N SER A 507 -45.08 -1.43 10.47
CA SER A 507 -46.54 -1.53 10.54
C SER A 507 -46.97 -2.52 11.62
N GLY A 508 -47.71 -2.04 12.63
CA GLY A 508 -48.22 -2.86 13.74
C GLY A 508 -47.86 -2.29 15.11
N ALA A 509 -48.47 -2.84 16.16
CA ALA A 509 -48.24 -2.45 17.55
C ALA A 509 -46.73 -2.39 17.86
N GLU A 510 -46.32 -1.39 18.63
CA GLU A 510 -44.95 -1.22 19.10
C GLU A 510 -44.37 -2.58 19.51
N HIS A 511 -43.14 -2.89 19.07
CA HIS A 511 -42.21 -3.92 19.61
C HIS A 511 -41.79 -5.14 18.75
N SER A 512 -42.14 -5.30 17.47
CA SER A 512 -41.49 -6.34 16.63
C SER A 512 -40.68 -5.77 15.47
N TRP A 513 -39.46 -5.34 15.76
CA TRP A 513 -38.47 -4.96 14.76
C TRP A 513 -37.11 -5.59 15.13
N PRO A 514 -36.37 -6.20 14.18
CA PRO A 514 -35.11 -6.83 14.51
C PRO A 514 -34.08 -5.79 14.97
N PRO A 515 -33.23 -6.10 15.96
CA PRO A 515 -32.20 -5.17 16.41
C PRO A 515 -31.19 -4.84 15.29
N PRO A 516 -30.52 -3.67 15.38
CA PRO A 516 -29.46 -3.28 14.45
C PRO A 516 -28.40 -4.36 14.32
N ARG A 517 -27.97 -4.67 13.09
CA ARG A 517 -27.02 -5.77 12.85
C ARG A 517 -26.25 -5.69 11.53
N PHE A 518 -25.05 -6.26 11.50
CA PHE A 518 -24.24 -6.47 10.28
C PHE A 518 -23.61 -7.88 10.28
N ARG A 519 -23.11 -8.35 9.13
CA ARG A 519 -22.56 -9.72 8.94
C ARG A 519 -23.56 -10.84 9.28
N HIS A 520 -24.85 -10.55 9.18
CA HIS A 520 -25.93 -11.54 9.28
C HIS A 520 -26.21 -12.15 7.91
N SER A 521 -26.91 -13.27 7.89
CA SER A 521 -27.37 -13.90 6.65
C SER A 521 -28.82 -13.53 6.38
N ALA A 522 -29.20 -13.45 5.10
CA ALA A 522 -30.59 -13.38 4.68
C ALA A 522 -30.84 -14.33 3.51
N LEU A 523 -32.03 -14.93 3.47
CA LEU A 523 -32.51 -15.66 2.30
C LEU A 523 -34.04 -15.62 2.21
N SER A 524 -34.56 -15.80 1.01
CA SER A 524 -36.00 -15.87 0.78
C SER A 524 -36.49 -17.30 0.96
N VAL A 525 -37.54 -17.47 1.76
CA VAL A 525 -38.19 -18.77 2.00
C VAL A 525 -39.63 -18.72 1.51
N ARG A 526 -40.07 -19.80 0.87
CA ARG A 526 -41.48 -19.94 0.45
C ARG A 526 -42.23 -20.76 1.48
N ILE A 527 -43.27 -20.17 2.05
CA ILE A 527 -44.11 -20.78 3.07
C ILE A 527 -45.54 -20.85 2.53
N LYS A 528 -46.05 -22.07 2.34
CA LYS A 528 -47.33 -22.31 1.65
C LYS A 528 -47.32 -21.62 0.27
N HIS A 529 -48.11 -20.57 0.09
CA HIS A 529 -48.22 -19.86 -1.19
C HIS A 529 -47.44 -18.55 -1.25
N SER A 530 -46.93 -18.04 -0.12
CA SER A 530 -46.31 -16.71 -0.03
C SER A 530 -44.80 -16.79 0.24
N THR A 531 -44.09 -15.73 -0.14
CA THR A 531 -42.64 -15.59 0.04
C THR A 531 -42.33 -14.69 1.22
N TYR A 532 -41.38 -15.10 2.05
CA TYR A 532 -40.88 -14.38 3.21
C TYR A 532 -39.36 -14.22 3.12
N VAL A 533 -38.79 -13.29 3.88
CA VAL A 533 -37.32 -13.17 4.00
C VAL A 533 -36.88 -13.50 5.42
N LEU A 534 -36.06 -14.53 5.57
CA LEU A 534 -35.49 -14.95 6.84
C LEU A 534 -34.13 -14.26 7.02
N ILE A 535 -33.92 -13.64 8.18
CA ILE A 535 -32.60 -13.17 8.63
C ILE A 535 -32.18 -13.91 9.90
N HIS A 536 -30.88 -14.13 10.07
CA HIS A 536 -30.34 -14.77 11.28
C HIS A 536 -28.97 -14.23 11.67
N GLY A 537 -28.77 -14.10 12.99
CA GLY A 537 -27.50 -13.78 13.63
C GLY A 537 -26.93 -12.42 13.24
N GLY A 538 -25.60 -12.34 13.13
CA GLY A 538 -24.85 -11.11 12.88
C GLY A 538 -24.33 -10.45 14.15
N ILE A 539 -23.80 -9.24 14.00
CA ILE A 539 -23.20 -8.47 15.09
C ILE A 539 -24.07 -7.24 15.34
N GLY A 540 -24.57 -7.11 16.57
CA GLY A 540 -25.41 -6.03 17.03
C GLY A 540 -24.65 -4.90 17.72
N LEU A 541 -25.39 -4.14 18.53
CA LEU A 541 -24.82 -3.06 19.33
C LEU A 541 -23.75 -3.60 20.28
N GLU A 542 -22.74 -2.78 20.56
CA GLU A 542 -21.64 -3.10 21.48
C GLU A 542 -20.85 -4.38 21.11
N GLY A 543 -20.97 -4.85 19.86
CA GLY A 543 -20.26 -6.04 19.40
C GLY A 543 -20.90 -7.38 19.81
N VAL A 544 -22.13 -7.36 20.35
CA VAL A 544 -22.86 -8.58 20.71
C VAL A 544 -23.13 -9.42 19.47
N ILE A 545 -22.70 -10.68 19.47
CA ILE A 545 -23.06 -11.63 18.42
C ILE A 545 -24.49 -12.10 18.70
N LEU A 546 -25.38 -11.91 17.73
CA LEU A 546 -26.79 -12.21 17.84
C LEU A 546 -27.05 -13.69 17.51
N ASP A 547 -28.03 -14.27 18.19
CA ASP A 547 -28.52 -15.65 18.07
C ASP A 547 -29.98 -15.74 17.57
N ASP A 548 -30.60 -14.59 17.33
CA ASP A 548 -32.00 -14.49 16.96
C ASP A 548 -32.21 -14.66 15.45
N ALA A 549 -33.42 -15.11 15.11
CA ALA A 549 -33.91 -15.20 13.74
C ALA A 549 -35.23 -14.44 13.59
N TRP A 550 -35.39 -13.78 12.45
CA TRP A 550 -36.56 -12.98 12.14
C TRP A 550 -37.05 -13.24 10.73
N LEU A 551 -38.35 -13.28 10.57
CA LEU A 551 -39.03 -13.49 9.30
C LEU A 551 -39.77 -12.21 8.91
N PHE A 552 -39.44 -11.66 7.75
CA PHE A 552 -40.13 -10.51 7.18
C PHE A 552 -41.24 -10.97 6.23
N ASP A 553 -42.47 -10.48 6.47
CA ASP A 553 -43.61 -10.63 5.56
C ASP A 553 -43.69 -9.40 4.65
N PRO A 554 -43.35 -9.51 3.35
CA PRO A 554 -43.38 -8.39 2.43
C PRO A 554 -44.80 -7.95 2.05
N ASN A 555 -45.82 -8.80 2.23
CA ASN A 555 -47.21 -8.45 1.92
C ASN A 555 -47.81 -7.60 3.05
N GLN A 556 -47.46 -7.90 4.30
CA GLN A 556 -47.92 -7.17 5.48
C GLN A 556 -46.95 -6.09 5.96
N SER A 557 -45.74 -6.04 5.40
CA SER A 557 -44.63 -5.17 5.85
C SER A 557 -44.31 -5.32 7.35
N CYS A 558 -44.48 -6.52 7.90
CA CYS A 558 -44.30 -6.80 9.32
C CYS A 558 -43.19 -7.84 9.56
N TRP A 559 -42.70 -7.88 10.80
CA TRP A 559 -41.66 -8.81 11.23
C TRP A 559 -42.19 -9.79 12.25
N ILE A 560 -41.78 -11.04 12.12
CA ILE A 560 -42.12 -12.13 13.02
C ILE A 560 -40.81 -12.66 13.62
N ARG A 561 -40.63 -12.55 14.93
CA ARG A 561 -39.49 -13.16 15.62
C ARG A 561 -39.70 -14.67 15.71
N LEU A 562 -38.70 -15.44 15.31
CA LEU A 562 -38.72 -16.89 15.42
C LEU A 562 -38.17 -17.31 16.80
N ILE A 563 -39.05 -17.82 17.65
CA ILE A 563 -38.71 -18.21 19.03
C ILE A 563 -38.06 -19.60 19.02
N GLY A 564 -36.99 -19.79 19.79
CA GLY A 564 -36.32 -21.08 19.97
C GLY A 564 -35.10 -21.31 19.07
N MET A 565 -34.89 -20.46 18.05
CA MET A 565 -33.70 -20.52 17.20
C MET A 565 -32.40 -20.22 17.95
N ASP A 566 -32.49 -19.35 18.96
CA ASP A 566 -31.42 -18.99 19.90
C ASP A 566 -30.85 -20.23 20.61
N LYS A 567 -31.71 -21.17 20.99
CA LYS A 567 -31.32 -22.41 21.68
C LYS A 567 -30.73 -23.46 20.75
N LEU A 568 -31.15 -23.46 19.49
CA LEU A 568 -30.80 -24.52 18.53
C LEU A 568 -29.53 -24.20 17.75
N ILE A 569 -29.35 -22.96 17.30
CA ILE A 569 -28.24 -22.58 16.43
C ILE A 569 -27.16 -21.79 17.18
N GLY A 570 -27.56 -21.04 18.20
CA GLY A 570 -26.70 -20.17 18.98
C GLY A 570 -26.18 -18.94 18.22
N PRO A 571 -25.47 -18.04 18.92
CA PRO A 571 -25.01 -16.78 18.36
C PRO A 571 -23.93 -16.99 17.31
N ARG A 572 -24.12 -16.42 16.11
CA ARG A 572 -23.12 -16.47 15.03
C ARG A 572 -23.20 -15.32 14.03
N HIS A 573 -22.07 -14.98 13.43
CA HIS A 573 -21.98 -14.01 12.33
C HIS A 573 -21.09 -14.53 11.19
N SER A 574 -21.15 -13.88 10.02
CA SER A 574 -20.39 -14.28 8.82
C SER A 574 -20.60 -15.74 8.40
N HIS A 575 -21.77 -16.30 8.70
CA HIS A 575 -22.21 -17.62 8.23
C HIS A 575 -22.97 -17.47 6.89
N GLN A 576 -23.36 -18.58 6.29
CA GLN A 576 -24.29 -18.62 5.16
C GLN A 576 -25.46 -19.53 5.49
N MET A 577 -26.60 -19.29 4.86
CA MET A 577 -27.80 -20.12 5.01
C MET A 577 -28.30 -20.62 3.66
N TYR A 578 -28.91 -21.81 3.66
CA TYR A 578 -29.57 -22.39 2.49
C TYR A 578 -30.86 -23.09 2.91
N TYR A 579 -31.95 -22.93 2.16
CA TYR A 579 -33.22 -23.59 2.43
C TYR A 579 -33.60 -24.53 1.29
N ASP A 580 -33.74 -25.82 1.61
CA ASP A 580 -34.34 -26.82 0.72
C ASP A 580 -35.86 -26.81 0.92
N SER A 581 -36.56 -26.16 -0.01
CA SER A 581 -38.02 -26.03 0.00
C SER A 581 -38.76 -27.37 -0.16
N ARG A 582 -38.13 -28.38 -0.78
CA ARG A 582 -38.74 -29.70 -1.00
C ARG A 582 -38.64 -30.58 0.24
N ALA A 583 -37.50 -30.51 0.91
CA ALA A 583 -37.27 -31.22 2.17
C ALA A 583 -37.84 -30.48 3.39
N GLY A 584 -38.06 -29.16 3.27
CA GLY A 584 -38.39 -28.31 4.42
C GLY A 584 -37.23 -28.14 5.38
N GLU A 585 -35.99 -28.20 4.88
CA GLU A 585 -34.77 -28.18 5.70
C GLU A 585 -34.01 -26.87 5.52
N LEU A 586 -33.64 -26.23 6.63
CA LEU A 586 -32.78 -25.05 6.67
C LEU A 586 -31.38 -25.44 7.13
N TYR A 587 -30.39 -25.04 6.34
CA TYR A 587 -28.98 -25.31 6.55
C TYR A 587 -28.25 -24.03 6.97
N PHE A 588 -27.35 -24.15 7.93
CA PHE A 588 -26.42 -23.12 8.38
C PHE A 588 -25.00 -23.61 8.15
N PHE A 589 -24.24 -22.85 7.38
CA PHE A 589 -22.85 -23.15 7.09
C PHE A 589 -21.94 -22.20 7.86
N GLY A 590 -21.13 -22.76 8.74
CA GLY A 590 -20.04 -22.07 9.43
C GLY A 590 -20.43 -20.81 10.19
N GLY A 591 -19.56 -19.79 10.06
CA GLY A 591 -19.61 -18.52 10.79
C GLY A 591 -18.76 -18.50 12.05
N ILE A 592 -18.50 -17.31 12.58
CA ILE A 592 -17.87 -17.14 13.89
C ILE A 592 -18.97 -17.15 14.93
N THR A 593 -18.84 -18.03 15.93
CA THR A 593 -19.73 -18.09 17.09
C THR A 593 -19.13 -17.31 18.27
N THR A 594 -19.92 -17.02 19.31
CA THR A 594 -19.31 -16.57 20.58
C THR A 594 -18.34 -17.64 21.03
N LEU A 595 -17.09 -17.24 21.27
CA LEU A 595 -16.01 -18.10 21.76
C LEU A 595 -16.57 -19.14 22.73
N CYS A 596 -16.57 -20.39 22.28
CA CYS A 596 -16.98 -21.63 22.94
C CYS A 596 -18.18 -21.49 23.89
N ASP A 597 -19.30 -22.02 23.43
CA ASP A 597 -20.22 -22.76 24.28
C ASP A 597 -19.43 -23.64 25.27
N GLN A 598 -19.99 -23.84 26.47
CA GLN A 598 -19.32 -24.54 27.57
C GLN A 598 -18.95 -26.01 27.25
N GLU A 599 -19.22 -26.48 26.03
CA GLU A 599 -19.03 -27.85 25.55
C GLU A 599 -18.17 -28.01 24.27
N GLY A 600 -17.62 -26.94 23.63
CA GLY A 600 -16.88 -27.10 22.37
C GLY A 600 -15.86 -26.00 22.00
N THR A 601 -14.65 -26.39 21.60
CA THR A 601 -13.43 -25.54 21.53
C THR A 601 -13.18 -24.79 20.21
N SER A 602 -14.14 -24.73 19.27
CA SER A 602 -13.91 -24.09 17.96
C SER A 602 -14.57 -22.73 17.83
N ARG A 603 -13.80 -21.74 17.33
CA ARG A 603 -14.26 -20.41 16.95
C ARG A 603 -15.19 -20.42 15.73
N ILE A 604 -15.10 -21.45 14.88
CA ILE A 604 -15.94 -21.58 13.67
C ILE A 604 -17.09 -22.53 13.98
N GLY A 605 -18.31 -22.05 13.80
CA GLY A 605 -19.52 -22.81 14.07
C GLY A 605 -19.64 -24.05 13.18
N ASN A 606 -20.23 -25.12 13.72
CA ASN A 606 -20.54 -26.31 12.95
C ASN A 606 -21.54 -26.03 11.82
N ASN A 607 -21.42 -26.80 10.74
CA ASN A 607 -22.42 -26.88 9.69
C ASN A 607 -23.59 -27.72 10.22
N VAL A 608 -24.77 -27.12 10.32
CA VAL A 608 -25.96 -27.74 10.93
C VAL A 608 -27.18 -27.56 10.05
N LYS A 609 -28.15 -28.47 10.19
CA LYS A 609 -29.45 -28.37 9.54
C LYS A 609 -30.60 -28.55 10.53
N LEU A 610 -31.74 -27.96 10.22
CA LEU A 610 -32.98 -28.02 10.99
C LEU A 610 -34.16 -28.27 10.05
N ALA A 611 -35.08 -29.13 10.47
CA ALA A 611 -36.37 -29.27 9.79
C ALA A 611 -37.32 -28.15 10.25
N LEU A 612 -37.76 -27.31 9.32
CA LEU A 612 -38.72 -26.25 9.59
C LEU A 612 -40.12 -26.70 9.17
N ALA A 613 -41.08 -26.59 10.09
CA ALA A 613 -42.50 -26.60 9.74
C ALA A 613 -43.16 -25.29 10.17
N PHE A 614 -44.06 -24.80 9.34
CA PHE A 614 -44.86 -23.61 9.64
C PHE A 614 -46.27 -24.05 10.02
N GLY A 615 -46.69 -23.66 11.23
CA GLY A 615 -48.03 -23.94 11.75
C GLY A 615 -49.13 -23.18 11.00
N LYS A 616 -50.38 -23.29 11.49
CA LYS A 616 -51.52 -22.60 10.87
C LYS A 616 -51.39 -21.08 10.91
N ASP A 617 -50.81 -20.52 11.98
CA ASP A 617 -50.70 -19.08 12.24
C ASP A 617 -49.32 -18.48 11.91
N LEU A 618 -48.54 -19.09 11.00
CA LEU A 618 -47.12 -18.75 10.76
C LEU A 618 -46.18 -18.93 11.98
N GLY A 619 -46.70 -19.45 13.10
CA GLY A 619 -45.87 -19.93 14.20
C GLY A 619 -44.93 -21.03 13.71
N LEU A 620 -43.63 -20.82 13.88
CA LEU A 620 -42.62 -21.82 13.54
C LEU A 620 -42.74 -23.00 14.51
N GLU A 621 -43.11 -24.17 13.99
CA GLU A 621 -43.02 -25.44 14.72
C GLU A 621 -41.72 -26.12 14.29
N ILE A 622 -40.71 -26.03 15.15
CA ILE A 622 -39.46 -26.74 14.96
C ILE A 622 -39.74 -28.23 15.27
N ARG A 623 -39.66 -29.10 14.25
CA ARG A 623 -40.02 -30.52 14.37
C ARG A 623 -38.94 -31.38 15.01
N SER A 624 -37.74 -30.84 15.20
CA SER A 624 -36.58 -31.50 15.78
C SER A 624 -36.22 -30.85 17.11
N ASP A 625 -36.06 -31.66 18.16
CA ASP A 625 -35.62 -31.17 19.48
C ASP A 625 -34.18 -30.58 19.43
N TRP A 626 -33.37 -30.99 18.45
CA TRP A 626 -31.97 -30.57 18.28
C TRP A 626 -31.58 -30.46 16.78
N PRO A 627 -30.65 -29.55 16.42
CA PRO A 627 -30.08 -29.50 15.07
C PRO A 627 -29.27 -30.75 14.72
N GLU A 628 -29.33 -31.17 13.45
CA GLU A 628 -28.50 -32.27 12.93
C GLU A 628 -27.20 -31.71 12.34
N LEU A 629 -26.06 -32.36 12.61
CA LEU A 629 -24.80 -32.03 11.95
C LEU A 629 -24.87 -32.39 10.45
N VAL A 630 -24.37 -31.49 9.61
CA VAL A 630 -24.25 -31.73 8.17
C VAL A 630 -22.97 -32.53 7.92
N ASP A 631 -23.11 -33.85 7.83
CA ASP A 631 -22.02 -34.77 7.50
C ASP A 631 -21.81 -34.83 5.98
N LEU A 632 -20.74 -34.21 5.49
CA LEU A 632 -20.32 -34.21 4.09
C LEU A 632 -19.07 -35.08 3.94
N LYS A 633 -19.02 -35.92 2.88
CA LYS A 633 -17.95 -36.93 2.65
C LYS A 633 -16.57 -36.36 2.24
N LEU A 634 -16.12 -35.25 2.82
CA LEU A 634 -14.82 -34.61 2.60
C LEU A 634 -14.25 -34.08 3.93
N ASN A 635 -12.97 -33.70 3.97
CA ASN A 635 -12.34 -33.11 5.16
C ASN A 635 -13.16 -31.91 5.69
N GLY A 636 -13.68 -32.00 6.92
CA GLY A 636 -14.56 -31.00 7.53
C GLY A 636 -13.97 -29.57 7.51
N ALA A 637 -12.65 -29.44 7.61
CA ALA A 637 -11.97 -28.14 7.55
C ALA A 637 -12.15 -27.42 6.19
N LEU A 638 -12.44 -28.14 5.10
CA LEU A 638 -12.71 -27.54 3.79
C LEU A 638 -14.10 -26.94 3.67
N VAL A 639 -15.06 -27.33 4.51
CA VAL A 639 -16.46 -26.87 4.42
C VAL A 639 -16.90 -26.07 5.65
N GLN A 640 -16.16 -26.16 6.75
CA GLN A 640 -16.36 -25.33 7.94
C GLN A 640 -15.54 -24.05 7.81
N ARG A 641 -16.20 -22.98 7.36
CA ARG A 641 -15.57 -21.69 7.07
C ARG A 641 -16.37 -20.54 7.65
N TYR A 642 -15.77 -19.39 7.85
CA TYR A 642 -16.50 -18.13 8.04
C TYR A 642 -16.19 -17.15 6.90
N SER A 643 -17.12 -16.22 6.65
CA SER A 643 -17.05 -15.23 5.56
C SER A 643 -16.90 -15.83 4.16
N HIS A 644 -17.24 -17.11 4.01
CA HIS A 644 -17.43 -17.75 2.72
C HIS A 644 -18.77 -17.31 2.12
N GLN A 645 -18.92 -17.54 0.82
CA GLN A 645 -20.19 -17.32 0.11
C GLN A 645 -20.74 -18.66 -0.37
N ILE A 646 -22.07 -18.78 -0.41
CA ILE A 646 -22.77 -19.93 -0.98
C ILE A 646 -23.78 -19.42 -1.99
N ALA A 647 -23.80 -20.01 -3.18
CA ALA A 647 -24.87 -19.82 -4.15
C ALA A 647 -25.48 -21.17 -4.53
N VAL A 648 -26.80 -21.18 -4.75
CA VAL A 648 -27.49 -22.33 -5.30
C VAL A 648 -27.07 -22.50 -6.76
N TRP A 649 -26.38 -23.60 -7.06
CA TRP A 649 -26.11 -23.96 -8.45
C TRP A 649 -27.39 -24.50 -9.05
N ASP A 650 -27.86 -25.65 -8.58
CA ASP A 650 -29.00 -26.36 -9.16
C ASP A 650 -29.97 -26.78 -8.06
N GLU A 651 -31.14 -26.15 -8.04
CA GLU A 651 -32.21 -26.47 -7.09
C GLU A 651 -32.84 -27.86 -7.38
N GLN A 652 -32.88 -28.30 -8.64
CA GLN A 652 -33.45 -29.60 -8.99
C GLN A 652 -32.61 -30.75 -8.44
N HIS A 653 -31.29 -30.62 -8.52
CA HIS A 653 -30.32 -31.61 -8.05
C HIS A 653 -29.81 -31.33 -6.62
N ASN A 654 -30.26 -30.24 -6.00
CA ASN A 654 -29.84 -29.77 -4.68
C ASN A 654 -28.32 -29.64 -4.56
N THR A 655 -27.74 -28.87 -5.49
CA THR A 655 -26.30 -28.57 -5.53
C THR A 655 -26.01 -27.10 -5.28
N LEU A 656 -24.95 -26.83 -4.51
CA LEU A 656 -24.50 -25.50 -4.10
C LEU A 656 -23.03 -25.30 -4.46
N ILE A 657 -22.63 -24.06 -4.74
CA ILE A 657 -21.21 -23.69 -4.87
C ILE A 657 -20.84 -22.85 -3.66
N MET A 658 -19.80 -23.28 -2.95
CA MET A 658 -19.15 -22.53 -1.88
C MET A 658 -17.87 -21.87 -2.41
N SER A 659 -17.67 -20.60 -2.07
CA SER A 659 -16.51 -19.80 -2.49
C SER A 659 -15.79 -19.15 -1.30
N GLY A 660 -14.47 -19.30 -1.28
CA GLY A 660 -13.53 -18.62 -0.39
C GLY A 660 -13.85 -18.75 1.10
N GLY A 661 -13.63 -17.68 1.86
CA GLY A 661 -13.73 -17.67 3.33
C GLY A 661 -12.45 -18.12 4.03
N ILE A 662 -12.53 -18.27 5.35
CA ILE A 662 -11.42 -18.69 6.21
C ILE A 662 -11.85 -19.92 7.00
N SER A 663 -10.99 -20.93 7.03
CA SER A 663 -11.19 -22.18 7.73
C SER A 663 -10.45 -22.22 9.07
N GLU A 664 -10.66 -23.31 9.79
CA GLU A 664 -9.89 -23.63 10.99
C GLU A 664 -8.38 -23.84 10.76
N ASN A 665 -7.98 -24.09 9.51
CA ASN A 665 -6.58 -24.23 9.10
C ASN A 665 -6.02 -22.92 8.53
N GLY A 666 -6.76 -21.82 8.70
CA GLY A 666 -6.41 -20.51 8.17
C GLY A 666 -7.06 -20.23 6.81
N VAL A 667 -6.40 -19.38 6.05
CA VAL A 667 -6.89 -18.86 4.77
C VAL A 667 -6.99 -19.98 3.74
N ILE A 668 -8.12 -20.05 3.04
CA ILE A 668 -8.34 -21.03 1.98
C ILE A 668 -7.38 -20.76 0.81
N THR A 669 -6.63 -21.76 0.35
CA THR A 669 -5.73 -21.58 -0.81
C THR A 669 -6.51 -21.56 -2.13
N THR A 670 -5.88 -21.11 -3.22
CA THR A 670 -6.46 -21.06 -4.56
C THR A 670 -7.09 -22.40 -4.98
N GLU A 671 -6.40 -23.51 -4.70
CA GLU A 671 -6.85 -24.88 -5.05
C GLU A 671 -8.09 -25.34 -4.27
N HIS A 672 -8.35 -24.75 -3.10
CA HIS A 672 -9.46 -25.09 -2.21
C HIS A 672 -10.57 -24.04 -2.23
N GLN A 673 -10.45 -23.03 -3.08
CA GLN A 673 -11.33 -21.86 -3.10
C GLN A 673 -12.78 -22.24 -3.40
N TYR A 674 -13.00 -23.13 -4.36
CA TYR A 674 -14.31 -23.50 -4.86
C TYR A 674 -14.67 -24.94 -4.58
N VAL A 675 -15.85 -25.12 -4.00
CA VAL A 675 -16.35 -26.43 -3.59
C VAL A 675 -17.79 -26.59 -4.07
N LEU A 676 -18.07 -27.67 -4.78
CA LEU A 676 -19.43 -28.09 -5.12
C LEU A 676 -19.98 -29.01 -4.04
N LEU A 677 -21.10 -28.62 -3.44
CA LEU A 677 -21.81 -29.39 -2.42
C LEU A 677 -23.04 -30.02 -3.06
N ASN A 678 -23.21 -31.32 -2.93
CA ASN A 678 -24.45 -32.01 -3.27
C ASN A 678 -25.14 -32.44 -1.98
N MET A 679 -26.22 -31.73 -1.62
CA MET A 679 -26.89 -31.94 -0.34
C MET A 679 -27.71 -33.24 -0.32
N LYS A 680 -28.15 -33.71 -1.50
CA LYS A 680 -28.89 -34.96 -1.64
C LYS A 680 -28.00 -36.19 -1.47
N SER A 681 -26.82 -36.22 -2.11
CA SER A 681 -25.87 -37.33 -1.99
C SER A 681 -24.91 -37.19 -0.80
N ARG A 682 -24.89 -36.03 -0.15
CA ARG A 682 -23.94 -35.62 0.90
C ARG A 682 -22.49 -35.68 0.44
N GLU A 683 -22.28 -35.43 -0.84
CA GLU A 683 -20.95 -35.39 -1.44
C GLU A 683 -20.47 -33.95 -1.58
N CYS A 684 -19.17 -33.81 -1.48
CA CYS A 684 -18.48 -32.53 -1.56
C CYS A 684 -17.27 -32.73 -2.47
N HIS A 685 -17.14 -31.87 -3.47
CA HIS A 685 -16.15 -32.01 -4.52
C HIS A 685 -15.41 -30.70 -4.72
N LEU A 686 -14.07 -30.75 -4.70
CA LEU A 686 -13.24 -29.61 -5.09
C LEU A 686 -13.38 -29.35 -6.59
N LEU A 687 -13.52 -28.09 -6.99
CA LEU A 687 -13.51 -27.73 -8.40
C LEU A 687 -12.08 -27.59 -8.91
N GLN A 688 -11.75 -28.29 -9.98
CA GLN A 688 -10.47 -28.16 -10.66
C GLN A 688 -10.60 -27.14 -11.81
N LEU A 689 -9.87 -26.03 -11.70
CA LEU A 689 -9.93 -24.89 -12.61
C LEU A 689 -8.55 -24.65 -13.25
N PRO A 690 -8.23 -25.25 -14.42
CA PRO A 690 -6.87 -25.29 -14.97
C PRO A 690 -6.23 -23.93 -15.29
N ARG A 691 -7.02 -22.86 -15.39
CA ARG A 691 -6.58 -21.51 -15.78
C ARG A 691 -6.66 -20.49 -14.64
N GLN A 692 -7.01 -20.90 -13.42
CA GLN A 692 -7.08 -20.00 -12.28
C GLN A 692 -5.68 -19.56 -11.84
N LYS A 693 -5.44 -18.24 -11.81
CA LYS A 693 -4.11 -17.68 -11.53
C LYS A 693 -3.91 -17.24 -10.08
N ALA A 694 -4.97 -16.83 -9.39
CA ALA A 694 -4.88 -16.24 -8.07
C ALA A 694 -6.11 -16.56 -7.21
N GLN A 695 -5.93 -16.44 -5.90
CA GLN A 695 -7.02 -16.52 -4.93
C GLN A 695 -7.87 -15.23 -4.97
N THR A 696 -9.20 -15.35 -4.99
CA THR A 696 -10.11 -14.20 -4.80
C THR A 696 -10.02 -13.72 -3.35
N MET A 697 -9.95 -12.40 -3.17
CA MET A 697 -9.84 -11.79 -1.85
C MET A 697 -11.14 -11.90 -1.05
N ILE A 698 -10.99 -11.76 0.27
CA ILE A 698 -12.10 -11.79 1.24
C ILE A 698 -13.15 -10.71 0.95
N GLY A 699 -14.41 -11.01 1.29
CA GLY A 699 -15.52 -10.07 1.12
C GLY A 699 -16.00 -9.89 -0.33
N HIS A 700 -15.65 -10.82 -1.22
CA HIS A 700 -16.26 -10.97 -2.54
C HIS A 700 -17.70 -11.50 -2.45
N GLN A 701 -18.39 -11.52 -3.58
CA GLN A 701 -19.72 -12.09 -3.73
C GLN A 701 -19.77 -13.10 -4.87
N ILE A 702 -20.65 -14.09 -4.75
CA ILE A 702 -20.93 -15.08 -5.81
C ILE A 702 -22.41 -15.03 -6.17
N SER A 703 -22.72 -14.98 -7.47
CA SER A 703 -24.08 -15.04 -7.99
C SER A 703 -24.16 -16.02 -9.15
N VAL A 704 -25.22 -16.83 -9.21
CA VAL A 704 -25.48 -17.72 -10.35
C VAL A 704 -26.45 -17.03 -11.31
N ILE A 705 -26.06 -16.94 -12.58
CA ILE A 705 -26.82 -16.28 -13.64
C ILE A 705 -26.89 -17.16 -14.89
N ASN A 706 -27.87 -16.88 -15.75
CA ASN A 706 -27.98 -17.47 -17.07
C ASN A 706 -27.50 -16.46 -18.12
N LEU A 707 -26.37 -16.74 -18.76
CA LEU A 707 -25.77 -15.94 -19.81
C LEU A 707 -26.39 -16.28 -21.17
N PRO A 708 -26.84 -15.29 -21.96
CA PRO A 708 -27.31 -15.55 -23.32
C PRO A 708 -26.13 -15.89 -24.25
N GLN A 709 -26.26 -16.95 -25.05
CA GLN A 709 -25.27 -17.30 -26.08
C GLN A 709 -25.47 -16.44 -27.34
N LYS A 710 -24.40 -15.85 -27.89
CA LYS A 710 -24.44 -15.12 -29.16
C LYS A 710 -24.64 -16.10 -30.32
N GLY A 711 -25.62 -15.83 -31.19
CA GLY A 711 -25.62 -16.33 -32.57
C GLY A 711 -26.60 -17.46 -32.92
N ASP A 712 -27.44 -17.95 -32.00
CA ASP A 712 -28.45 -18.94 -32.37
C ASP A 712 -29.67 -18.83 -31.45
N SER A 713 -30.85 -18.53 -32.00
CA SER A 713 -32.11 -18.41 -31.24
C SER A 713 -32.62 -19.73 -30.64
N CYS A 714 -31.85 -20.82 -30.79
CA CYS A 714 -32.24 -22.18 -30.42
C CYS A 714 -31.32 -22.87 -29.38
N ARG A 715 -30.22 -22.25 -28.91
CA ARG A 715 -29.40 -22.81 -27.82
C ARG A 715 -29.85 -22.28 -26.45
N SER A 716 -29.93 -23.17 -25.46
CA SER A 716 -30.25 -22.84 -24.07
C SER A 716 -29.21 -21.87 -23.48
N ALA A 717 -29.66 -20.91 -22.66
CA ALA A 717 -28.78 -19.99 -21.95
C ALA A 717 -27.71 -20.74 -21.13
N LEU A 718 -26.48 -20.23 -21.14
CA LEU A 718 -25.34 -20.81 -20.44
C LEU A 718 -25.38 -20.42 -18.96
N LYS A 719 -25.47 -21.40 -18.07
CA LYS A 719 -25.44 -21.17 -16.64
C LYS A 719 -24.02 -20.92 -16.15
N ALA A 720 -23.81 -19.86 -15.39
CA ALA A 720 -22.49 -19.50 -14.87
C ALA A 720 -22.57 -18.93 -13.45
N ALA A 721 -21.56 -19.24 -12.65
CA ALA A 721 -21.34 -18.59 -11.37
C ALA A 721 -20.34 -17.45 -11.57
N LEU A 722 -20.78 -16.23 -11.25
CA LEU A 722 -19.97 -15.01 -11.33
C LEU A 722 -19.47 -14.65 -9.94
N VAL A 723 -18.16 -14.50 -9.79
CA VAL A 723 -17.49 -14.10 -8.55
C VAL A 723 -16.93 -12.70 -8.73
N ILE A 724 -17.37 -11.75 -7.92
CA ILE A 724 -17.05 -10.32 -8.07
C ILE A 724 -16.64 -9.63 -6.78
N GLY A 725 -15.74 -8.67 -6.95
CA GLY A 725 -15.17 -7.87 -5.87
C GLY A 725 -14.39 -8.72 -4.88
N GLY A 726 -14.09 -8.13 -3.72
CA GLY A 726 -13.13 -8.67 -2.77
C GLY A 726 -11.98 -7.70 -2.54
N GLY A 727 -11.41 -7.72 -1.34
CA GLY A 727 -10.25 -6.91 -1.02
C GLY A 727 -9.91 -6.85 0.47
N ALA A 728 -8.75 -6.27 0.77
CA ALA A 728 -8.27 -6.07 2.14
C ALA A 728 -7.32 -4.87 2.21
N THR A 729 -7.12 -4.34 3.42
CA THR A 729 -6.05 -3.35 3.69
C THR A 729 -4.69 -3.99 4.00
N CYS A 730 -4.65 -5.33 3.99
CA CYS A 730 -3.46 -6.17 4.14
C CYS A 730 -2.60 -5.73 5.33
N PHE A 731 -3.18 -5.60 6.52
CA PHE A 731 -2.47 -5.21 7.75
C PHE A 731 -1.75 -3.84 7.62
N SER A 732 -2.30 -2.94 6.82
CA SER A 732 -1.72 -1.63 6.44
C SER A 732 -0.41 -1.70 5.64
N PHE A 733 -0.07 -2.86 5.05
CA PHE A 733 0.97 -2.95 4.03
C PHE A 733 0.56 -2.20 2.74
N GLY A 734 -0.74 -2.21 2.43
CA GLY A 734 -1.37 -1.54 1.29
C GLY A 734 -2.79 -2.07 1.07
N SER A 735 -3.67 -1.28 0.42
CA SER A 735 -4.99 -1.80 0.03
C SER A 735 -4.90 -2.56 -1.29
N SER A 736 -5.51 -3.75 -1.36
CA SER A 736 -5.63 -4.56 -2.58
C SER A 736 -7.09 -4.96 -2.76
N PHE A 737 -7.62 -4.72 -3.96
CA PHE A 737 -8.97 -5.14 -4.37
C PHE A 737 -8.88 -6.01 -5.61
N ASP A 738 -9.78 -6.97 -5.73
CA ASP A 738 -9.84 -7.80 -6.93
C ASP A 738 -10.23 -6.94 -8.13
N THR A 739 -9.50 -7.13 -9.24
CA THR A 739 -9.70 -6.40 -10.49
C THR A 739 -10.40 -7.24 -11.55
N LEU A 740 -10.52 -8.54 -11.31
CA LEU A 740 -11.14 -9.50 -12.22
C LEU A 740 -12.46 -10.00 -11.62
N ALA A 741 -13.42 -10.27 -12.50
CA ALA A 741 -14.56 -11.12 -12.18
C ALA A 741 -14.28 -12.52 -12.71
N GLU A 742 -14.45 -13.53 -11.86
CA GLU A 742 -14.27 -14.93 -12.25
C GLU A 742 -15.62 -15.52 -12.70
N ILE A 743 -15.59 -16.28 -13.79
CA ILE A 743 -16.75 -16.92 -14.40
C ILE A 743 -16.49 -18.44 -14.38
N LEU A 744 -17.35 -19.17 -13.68
CA LEU A 744 -17.28 -20.62 -13.53
C LEU A 744 -18.49 -21.28 -14.17
N SER A 745 -18.29 -22.39 -14.89
CA SER A 745 -19.40 -23.18 -15.45
C SER A 745 -19.04 -24.66 -15.55
N ASP A 746 -20.04 -25.53 -15.42
CA ASP A 746 -19.93 -26.97 -15.72
C ASP A 746 -20.02 -27.26 -17.24
N SER A 747 -20.33 -26.25 -18.05
CA SER A 747 -20.51 -26.31 -19.49
C SER A 747 -19.44 -25.48 -20.19
N ASP A 748 -19.16 -25.76 -21.48
CA ASP A 748 -18.10 -25.09 -22.23
C ASP A 748 -18.33 -23.57 -22.31
N LEU A 749 -17.33 -22.80 -21.88
CA LEU A 749 -17.35 -21.34 -21.78
C LEU A 749 -16.92 -20.67 -23.09
N SER A 750 -17.05 -21.32 -24.25
CA SER A 750 -16.60 -20.85 -25.59
C SER A 750 -17.20 -19.49 -26.01
N LEU A 751 -16.82 -18.43 -25.32
CA LEU A 751 -17.01 -17.01 -25.56
C LEU A 751 -15.73 -16.56 -26.25
N ALA A 752 -15.75 -16.59 -27.59
CA ALA A 752 -14.73 -16.06 -28.49
C ALA A 752 -13.31 -16.63 -28.32
N GLU A 753 -13.04 -17.76 -29.00
CA GLU A 753 -11.72 -17.98 -29.58
C GLU A 753 -11.55 -17.04 -30.79
N HIS A 754 -10.55 -16.16 -30.75
CA HIS A 754 -9.82 -15.47 -31.84
C HIS A 754 -9.11 -14.27 -31.17
N THR A 755 -7.78 -14.15 -31.08
CA THR A 755 -6.65 -14.67 -31.85
C THR A 755 -5.44 -14.84 -30.94
N ASP A 756 -5.00 -16.07 -30.73
CA ASP A 756 -3.63 -16.37 -30.32
C ASP A 756 -2.86 -16.68 -31.61
N SER A 757 -2.30 -15.65 -32.23
CA SER A 757 -1.39 -15.81 -33.37
C SER A 757 -0.45 -14.61 -33.48
N SER A 758 0.48 -14.52 -32.54
CA SER A 758 1.78 -13.89 -32.79
C SER A 758 2.79 -14.31 -31.74
N GLU A 759 3.35 -15.51 -31.90
CA GLU A 759 4.79 -15.65 -31.70
C GLU A 759 5.46 -14.73 -32.74
N LYS A 760 5.98 -13.58 -32.29
CA LYS A 760 7.36 -13.15 -32.58
C LYS A 760 7.68 -11.77 -31.99
N ASN A 761 8.86 -11.75 -31.40
CA ASN A 761 9.76 -10.65 -31.07
C ASN A 761 9.50 -9.92 -29.74
N GLU A 762 10.18 -10.46 -28.73
CA GLU A 762 10.89 -9.68 -27.71
C GLU A 762 11.50 -8.42 -28.33
N ASN A 763 10.91 -7.26 -28.03
CA ASN A 763 11.51 -5.94 -27.84
C ASN A 763 10.42 -4.87 -27.94
N GLY A 764 10.07 -4.24 -26.81
CA GLY A 764 9.45 -2.91 -26.86
C GLY A 764 8.34 -2.60 -25.85
N PHE A 765 8.66 -1.67 -24.96
CA PHE A 765 7.79 -0.64 -24.38
C PHE A 765 6.80 -1.01 -23.26
N ASN A 766 7.32 -0.88 -22.03
CA ASN A 766 6.57 -0.63 -20.81
C ASN A 766 5.72 0.65 -20.95
N LEU A 767 4.40 0.53 -20.95
CA LEU A 767 3.44 1.65 -20.90
C LEU A 767 3.03 2.03 -19.45
N ASN A 768 3.70 1.46 -18.43
CA ASN A 768 3.40 1.67 -17.00
C ASN A 768 4.20 2.83 -16.36
N ALA A 769 4.29 3.98 -17.02
CA ALA A 769 4.89 5.18 -16.44
C ALA A 769 3.82 6.28 -16.27
N CYS A 770 2.86 6.06 -15.36
CA CYS A 770 2.07 7.14 -14.79
C CYS A 770 2.53 7.31 -13.34
N ALA A 771 3.45 8.26 -13.14
CA ALA A 771 4.03 8.60 -11.85
C ALA A 771 2.95 9.13 -10.90
N THR A 772 2.41 8.24 -10.06
CA THR A 772 1.83 8.58 -8.77
C THR A 772 2.98 8.95 -7.83
N LEU A 773 2.88 10.08 -7.13
CA LEU A 773 3.88 10.59 -6.17
C LEU A 773 4.40 9.48 -5.27
N ASP A 774 5.55 8.95 -5.69
CA ASP A 774 6.17 7.78 -5.14
C ASP A 774 6.81 8.15 -3.80
N HIS A 775 6.69 7.24 -2.84
CA HIS A 775 7.36 7.33 -1.55
C HIS A 775 8.26 6.11 -1.39
N SER A 776 8.89 5.68 -2.49
CA SER A 776 10.13 4.94 -2.48
C SER A 776 11.16 5.70 -1.65
N SER A 777 11.99 4.99 -0.90
CA SER A 777 13.15 5.58 -0.24
C SER A 777 14.33 5.75 -1.22
N GLU A 778 14.11 5.65 -2.55
CA GLU A 778 15.17 5.63 -3.57
C GLU A 778 15.63 7.06 -3.78
N ASP A 779 16.95 7.29 -3.64
CA ASP A 779 17.56 8.41 -4.32
C ASP A 779 17.42 8.07 -5.82
N THR A 780 16.43 8.65 -6.49
CA THR A 780 16.17 8.46 -7.92
C THR A 780 16.76 9.60 -8.75
N TRP A 781 17.27 10.65 -8.10
CA TRP A 781 17.83 11.85 -8.74
C TRP A 781 19.07 11.59 -9.60
N ASP A 782 19.78 10.49 -9.36
CA ASP A 782 20.92 10.01 -10.14
C ASP A 782 20.56 8.86 -11.10
N GLN A 783 19.37 8.27 -10.95
CA GLN A 783 18.80 7.29 -11.87
C GLN A 783 18.19 8.04 -13.07
N VAL A 784 18.91 8.02 -14.19
CA VAL A 784 18.52 8.75 -15.41
C VAL A 784 17.91 7.81 -16.44
N GLU A 785 16.71 8.14 -16.93
CA GLU A 785 16.13 7.51 -18.12
C GLU A 785 16.56 8.28 -19.39
N GLU A 786 16.60 7.63 -20.56
CA GLU A 786 16.93 8.32 -21.81
C GLU A 786 15.68 8.89 -22.49
N VAL A 787 15.76 10.12 -23.00
CA VAL A 787 14.69 10.70 -23.82
C VAL A 787 14.53 9.87 -25.11
N PRO A 788 13.29 9.50 -25.51
CA PRO A 788 13.06 8.74 -26.74
C PRO A 788 13.62 9.45 -27.97
N ARG A 789 14.30 8.67 -28.83
CA ARG A 789 14.81 9.12 -30.13
C ARG A 789 13.94 8.56 -31.25
N ILE A 790 13.36 9.43 -32.06
CA ILE A 790 12.60 9.07 -33.27
C ILE A 790 13.47 9.36 -34.48
N GLY A 791 13.58 8.37 -35.38
CA GLY A 791 14.52 8.37 -36.50
C GLY A 791 14.41 9.59 -37.41
N LYS A 792 13.26 9.82 -38.06
CA LYS A 792 13.05 10.97 -38.98
C LYS A 792 11.90 11.83 -38.49
N LEU A 793 12.06 13.15 -38.56
CA LEU A 793 10.96 14.09 -38.30
C LEU A 793 9.98 14.09 -39.49
N THR A 794 8.75 13.68 -39.24
CA THR A 794 7.63 13.73 -40.19
C THR A 794 6.51 14.57 -39.61
N SER A 795 5.58 15.05 -40.44
CA SER A 795 4.39 15.76 -39.96
C SER A 795 3.59 14.94 -38.94
N GLN A 796 3.46 13.62 -39.15
CA GLN A 796 2.76 12.74 -38.22
C GLN A 796 3.53 12.62 -36.90
N SER A 797 4.82 12.27 -36.93
CA SER A 797 5.61 12.12 -35.70
C SER A 797 5.74 13.43 -34.91
N TRP A 798 5.69 14.58 -35.59
CA TRP A 798 5.63 15.90 -34.97
C TRP A 798 4.30 16.13 -34.24
N MET A 799 3.17 15.86 -34.90
CA MET A 799 1.85 15.97 -34.29
C MET A 799 1.67 15.01 -33.10
N ASP A 800 2.22 13.79 -33.21
CA ASP A 800 2.21 12.81 -32.13
C ASP A 800 2.99 13.33 -30.91
N ALA A 801 4.16 13.96 -31.13
CA ALA A 801 4.96 14.54 -30.05
C ALA A 801 4.26 15.74 -29.37
N ILE A 802 3.63 16.62 -30.14
CA ILE A 802 2.83 17.74 -29.62
C ILE A 802 1.65 17.21 -28.80
N SER A 803 0.91 16.23 -29.34
CA SER A 803 -0.23 15.63 -28.66
C SER A 803 0.17 14.90 -27.37
N ALA A 804 1.29 14.18 -27.39
CA ALA A 804 1.82 13.47 -26.22
C ALA A 804 2.37 14.43 -25.16
N SER A 805 2.81 15.64 -25.56
CA SER A 805 3.42 16.64 -24.67
C SER A 805 4.57 16.08 -23.83
N LYS A 806 5.41 15.25 -24.45
CA LYS A 806 6.62 14.65 -23.86
C LYS A 806 7.86 15.02 -24.68
N PRO A 807 9.05 15.15 -24.06
CA PRO A 807 10.28 15.40 -24.78
C PRO A 807 10.61 14.25 -25.72
N VAL A 808 11.06 14.61 -26.92
CA VAL A 808 11.47 13.65 -27.96
C VAL A 808 12.63 14.25 -28.73
N VAL A 809 13.62 13.43 -29.06
CA VAL A 809 14.73 13.81 -29.93
C VAL A 809 14.48 13.28 -31.35
N PHE A 810 14.63 14.16 -32.33
CA PHE A 810 14.55 13.85 -33.75
C PHE A 810 15.90 14.05 -34.42
N ASN A 811 16.24 13.21 -35.41
CA ASN A 811 17.33 13.54 -36.33
C ASN A 811 16.78 14.42 -37.46
N THR A 812 17.29 15.65 -37.55
CA THR A 812 16.89 16.67 -38.53
C THR A 812 18.07 17.20 -39.32
N ARG A 813 19.18 16.44 -39.38
CA ARG A 813 20.44 16.87 -40.03
C ARG A 813 20.26 17.39 -41.47
N GLY A 814 19.32 16.84 -42.22
CA GLY A 814 19.01 17.25 -43.61
C GLY A 814 17.93 18.33 -43.75
N GLU A 815 17.37 18.85 -42.64
CA GLU A 815 16.21 19.75 -42.64
C GLU A 815 16.54 21.15 -42.09
N ILE A 816 17.71 21.31 -41.47
CA ILE A 816 18.08 22.54 -40.74
C ILE A 816 18.96 23.52 -41.54
N GLY A 817 19.05 23.32 -42.86
CA GLY A 817 19.90 24.12 -43.75
C GLY A 817 21.38 23.72 -43.73
N GLU A 818 22.24 24.58 -44.27
CA GLU A 818 23.69 24.35 -44.44
C GLU A 818 24.50 24.76 -43.18
N CYS A 819 23.83 25.18 -42.11
CA CYS A 819 24.46 25.68 -40.88
C CYS A 819 25.47 24.71 -40.25
N ILE A 820 25.26 23.39 -40.35
CA ILE A 820 26.19 22.39 -39.80
C ILE A 820 27.55 22.46 -40.51
N GLU A 821 27.55 22.63 -41.83
CA GLU A 821 28.77 22.74 -42.63
C GLU A 821 29.37 24.14 -42.57
N LEU A 822 28.53 25.18 -42.59
CA LEU A 822 28.98 26.57 -42.74
C LEU A 822 29.46 27.21 -41.45
N TRP A 823 28.87 26.90 -40.28
CA TRP A 823 29.10 27.65 -39.04
C TRP A 823 30.45 27.37 -38.36
N THR A 824 31.52 27.25 -39.12
CA THR A 824 32.89 27.16 -38.57
C THR A 824 33.25 28.44 -37.79
N PRO A 825 34.19 28.38 -36.83
CA PRO A 825 34.64 29.56 -36.10
C PRO A 825 35.08 30.71 -37.03
N GLU A 826 35.80 30.41 -38.12
CA GLU A 826 36.27 31.39 -39.10
C GLU A 826 35.10 32.04 -39.86
N TYR A 827 34.12 31.25 -40.29
CA TYR A 827 32.94 31.74 -40.99
C TYR A 827 32.12 32.68 -40.10
N LEU A 828 31.83 32.24 -38.87
CA LEU A 828 31.06 33.01 -37.90
C LEU A 828 31.75 34.31 -37.50
N LYS A 829 33.08 34.29 -37.31
CA LYS A 829 33.88 35.49 -37.06
C LYS A 829 33.87 36.46 -38.23
N THR A 830 33.87 35.95 -39.46
CA THR A 830 33.83 36.78 -40.66
C THR A 830 32.44 37.41 -40.86
N LYS A 831 31.37 36.66 -40.62
CA LYS A 831 29.99 37.11 -40.86
C LYS A 831 29.44 37.99 -39.75
N CYS A 832 29.64 37.62 -38.49
CA CYS A 832 29.01 38.28 -37.35
C CYS A 832 30.01 38.95 -36.39
N GLY A 833 31.31 38.90 -36.66
CA GLY A 833 32.37 39.21 -35.69
C GLY A 833 32.25 40.56 -34.98
N GLU A 834 31.85 41.62 -35.68
CA GLU A 834 31.72 42.98 -35.13
C GLU A 834 30.50 43.17 -34.23
N LYS A 835 29.52 42.26 -34.30
CA LYS A 835 28.28 42.35 -33.54
C LYS A 835 28.56 42.28 -32.05
N LYS A 836 27.99 43.21 -31.27
CA LYS A 836 28.10 43.17 -29.80
C LYS A 836 27.06 42.23 -29.20
N CYS A 837 27.48 41.39 -28.28
CA CYS A 837 26.64 40.41 -27.59
C CYS A 837 26.80 40.56 -26.08
N SER A 838 25.67 40.51 -25.36
CA SER A 838 25.67 40.40 -23.90
C SER A 838 25.74 38.92 -23.52
N VAL A 839 26.76 38.55 -22.75
CA VAL A 839 27.05 37.17 -22.37
C VAL A 839 27.11 37.03 -20.87
N HIS A 840 26.79 35.83 -20.39
CA HIS A 840 27.05 35.41 -19.01
C HIS A 840 28.52 35.04 -18.89
N LEU A 841 29.20 35.66 -17.93
CA LEU A 841 30.61 35.42 -17.63
C LEU A 841 30.78 34.97 -16.19
N SER A 842 31.45 33.84 -15.98
CA SER A 842 31.78 33.30 -14.65
C SER A 842 33.24 32.85 -14.57
N HIS A 843 33.82 32.93 -13.37
CA HIS A 843 35.16 32.41 -13.08
C HIS A 843 35.03 31.11 -12.27
N PRO A 844 35.49 29.97 -12.80
CA PRO A 844 35.35 28.68 -12.14
C PRO A 844 36.41 28.51 -11.04
N GLN A 845 36.18 29.14 -9.89
CA GLN A 845 36.98 28.87 -8.68
C GLN A 845 36.52 27.57 -8.00
N ALA A 846 35.29 27.11 -8.26
CA ALA A 846 34.71 25.90 -7.65
C ALA A 846 33.69 25.13 -8.52
N SER A 847 33.10 25.74 -9.57
CA SER A 847 32.08 25.11 -10.43
C SER A 847 32.05 25.74 -11.82
N THR A 848 31.76 24.93 -12.84
CA THR A 848 31.51 25.38 -14.22
C THR A 848 30.01 25.59 -14.52
N THR A 849 29.15 25.35 -13.53
CA THR A 849 27.70 25.54 -13.63
C THR A 849 27.32 26.96 -13.23
N LEU A 850 26.63 27.67 -14.12
CA LEU A 850 25.98 28.94 -13.81
C LEU A 850 24.80 28.70 -12.86
N LYS A 851 24.70 29.49 -11.79
CA LYS A 851 23.69 29.36 -10.74
C LYS A 851 22.91 30.65 -10.58
N TRP A 852 21.61 30.62 -10.90
CA TRP A 852 20.75 31.80 -10.86
C TRP A 852 20.65 32.43 -9.47
N HIS A 853 20.51 31.60 -8.44
CA HIS A 853 20.26 32.04 -7.07
C HIS A 853 21.54 32.47 -6.35
N ASP A 854 22.67 31.84 -6.65
CA ASP A 854 23.98 32.22 -6.09
C ASP A 854 24.58 33.44 -6.82
N LYS A 855 24.02 33.80 -7.98
CA LYS A 855 24.51 34.89 -8.85
C LYS A 855 26.02 34.80 -9.10
N ASN A 856 26.52 33.58 -9.36
CA ASN A 856 27.94 33.31 -9.58
C ASN A 856 28.45 33.75 -10.97
N PHE A 857 27.72 34.63 -11.65
CA PHE A 857 28.04 35.15 -12.97
C PHE A 857 27.67 36.63 -13.06
N LYS A 858 28.30 37.32 -14.00
CA LYS A 858 27.96 38.69 -14.38
C LYS A 858 27.64 38.76 -15.87
N TYR A 859 26.90 39.80 -16.25
CA TYR A 859 26.71 40.12 -17.66
C TYR A 859 27.88 40.96 -18.15
N GLU A 860 28.45 40.59 -19.29
CA GLU A 860 29.50 41.36 -19.95
C GLU A 860 29.18 41.49 -21.44
N THR A 861 29.45 42.65 -22.02
CA THR A 861 29.28 42.85 -23.46
C THR A 861 30.61 42.63 -24.15
N MET A 862 30.63 41.75 -25.15
CA MET A 862 31.82 41.49 -25.99
C MET A 862 31.44 41.41 -27.47
N SER A 863 32.43 41.47 -28.35
CA SER A 863 32.20 41.22 -29.77
C SER A 863 31.89 39.74 -30.01
N PHE A 864 31.12 39.43 -31.04
CA PHE A 864 30.86 38.05 -31.44
C PHE A 864 32.15 37.34 -31.80
N HIS A 865 33.12 38.07 -32.35
CA HIS A 865 34.47 37.56 -32.60
C HIS A 865 35.13 37.05 -31.32
N GLU A 866 35.15 37.88 -30.26
CA GLU A 866 35.70 37.49 -28.96
C GLU A 866 34.92 36.33 -28.35
N LEU A 867 33.59 36.31 -28.46
CA LEU A 867 32.77 35.19 -27.99
C LEU A 867 33.17 33.86 -28.64
N ILE A 868 33.34 33.85 -29.97
CA ILE A 868 33.73 32.62 -30.70
C ILE A 868 35.13 32.18 -30.29
N ASP A 869 36.11 33.08 -30.22
CA ASP A 869 37.47 32.72 -29.80
C ASP A 869 37.50 32.13 -28.39
N ARG A 870 36.71 32.70 -27.48
CA ARG A 870 36.65 32.26 -26.07
C ARG A 870 35.89 30.96 -25.86
N THR A 871 34.93 30.64 -26.72
CA THR A 871 34.10 29.42 -26.58
C THR A 871 34.64 28.25 -27.39
N THR A 872 35.24 28.50 -28.56
CA THR A 872 35.72 27.45 -29.48
C THR A 872 37.23 27.15 -29.37
N GLY A 873 37.98 27.91 -28.57
CA GLY A 873 39.39 27.65 -28.30
C GLY A 873 40.37 28.10 -29.38
N ALA A 874 39.92 28.88 -30.37
CA ALA A 874 40.80 29.48 -31.37
C ALA A 874 41.79 30.47 -30.74
N GLN A 875 43.10 30.27 -30.95
CA GLN A 875 44.18 31.15 -30.45
C GLN A 875 44.19 32.51 -31.17
N PRO A 876 44.69 33.61 -30.54
CA PRO A 876 45.35 33.65 -29.22
C PRO A 876 44.52 34.39 -28.16
N CYS A 877 43.63 33.67 -27.45
CA CYS A 877 43.05 34.18 -26.21
C CYS A 877 44.04 34.00 -25.01
N PRO A 878 44.31 35.04 -24.19
CA PRO A 878 45.14 34.93 -22.99
C PRO A 878 44.68 33.82 -22.02
N LEU A 879 45.61 33.12 -21.36
CA LEU A 879 45.33 32.02 -20.44
C LEU A 879 44.28 32.37 -19.36
N GLU A 880 44.39 33.55 -18.75
CA GLU A 880 43.44 34.04 -17.73
C GLU A 880 41.99 34.20 -18.24
N LYS A 881 41.82 34.42 -19.55
CA LYS A 881 40.52 34.52 -20.20
C LYS A 881 39.98 33.17 -20.68
N ARG A 882 40.83 32.15 -20.84
CA ARG A 882 40.42 30.77 -21.19
C ARG A 882 39.79 30.04 -20.04
N GLU A 883 40.21 30.35 -18.82
CA GLU A 883 39.65 29.71 -17.63
C GLU A 883 38.23 30.19 -17.32
N GLN A 884 37.70 31.22 -18.00
CA GLN A 884 36.36 31.75 -17.70
C GLN A 884 35.27 31.01 -18.50
N ILE A 885 34.15 30.76 -17.84
CA ILE A 885 32.96 30.20 -18.47
C ILE A 885 32.18 31.32 -19.15
N VAL A 886 31.96 31.16 -20.46
CA VAL A 886 31.22 32.10 -21.31
C VAL A 886 29.98 31.41 -21.87
N TYR A 887 28.83 32.07 -21.74
CA TYR A 887 27.56 31.60 -22.31
C TYR A 887 26.77 32.76 -22.93
N LEU A 888 26.36 32.59 -24.18
CA LEU A 888 25.45 33.47 -24.89
C LEU A 888 24.04 32.87 -24.90
N ARG A 889 23.07 33.70 -24.50
CA ARG A 889 21.65 33.57 -24.85
C ARG A 889 21.29 34.85 -25.58
N SER A 890 21.09 34.79 -26.91
CA SER A 890 20.89 36.00 -27.70
C SER A 890 19.69 36.82 -27.24
N LEU A 891 19.79 38.13 -27.43
CA LEU A 891 18.75 39.10 -27.14
C LEU A 891 18.32 39.77 -28.43
N SER A 892 17.09 40.27 -28.46
CA SER A 892 16.63 41.10 -29.56
C SER A 892 17.46 42.38 -29.65
N HIS A 893 17.66 42.89 -30.87
CA HIS A 893 18.12 44.26 -31.07
C HIS A 893 17.24 45.31 -30.37
N SER A 894 15.97 44.98 -30.11
CA SER A 894 15.06 45.81 -29.32
C SER A 894 14.80 45.15 -27.96
N PRO A 895 15.33 45.69 -26.84
CA PRO A 895 15.25 45.05 -25.51
C PRO A 895 13.83 44.78 -24.98
N LYS A 896 12.80 45.35 -25.63
CA LYS A 896 11.38 45.19 -25.28
C LYS A 896 10.68 44.12 -26.13
N GLN A 897 11.39 43.45 -27.03
CA GLN A 897 10.87 42.43 -27.94
C GLN A 897 11.55 41.07 -27.68
N PRO A 898 10.83 39.95 -27.87
CA PRO A 898 11.45 38.62 -27.86
C PRO A 898 12.57 38.53 -28.91
N SER A 899 13.61 37.73 -28.63
CA SER A 899 14.69 37.51 -29.62
C SER A 899 14.15 36.73 -30.81
N ASN A 900 14.61 37.07 -32.01
CA ASN A 900 14.32 36.34 -33.22
C ASN A 900 15.61 36.21 -34.02
N PHE A 901 16.19 35.02 -34.01
CA PHE A 901 17.44 34.70 -34.69
C PHE A 901 17.49 35.20 -36.14
N HIS A 902 16.40 35.06 -36.91
CA HIS A 902 16.40 35.45 -38.33
C HIS A 902 16.54 36.98 -38.53
N THR A 903 16.05 37.77 -37.58
CA THR A 903 16.15 39.25 -37.63
C THR A 903 17.35 39.77 -36.84
N ASP A 904 17.73 39.06 -35.78
CA ASP A 904 18.83 39.44 -34.90
C ASP A 904 20.18 39.03 -35.50
N PHE A 905 20.27 38.00 -36.34
CA PHE A 905 21.51 37.57 -37.00
C PHE A 905 21.30 37.36 -38.51
N PRO A 906 20.92 38.41 -39.26
CA PRO A 906 20.62 38.30 -40.69
C PRO A 906 21.81 37.81 -41.53
N GLU A 907 23.04 37.98 -41.04
CA GLU A 907 24.27 37.61 -41.74
C GLU A 907 24.46 36.09 -41.88
N ILE A 908 23.84 35.31 -40.98
CA ILE A 908 23.93 33.84 -40.91
C ILE A 908 22.55 33.17 -40.86
N SER A 909 21.46 33.94 -40.98
CA SER A 909 20.11 33.42 -40.81
C SER A 909 19.67 32.49 -41.94
N ASN A 910 20.13 32.73 -43.16
CA ASN A 910 19.81 31.88 -44.33
C ASN A 910 20.41 30.47 -44.23
N ASP A 911 21.45 30.31 -43.41
CA ASP A 911 22.17 29.04 -43.25
C ASP A 911 21.36 28.05 -42.39
N PHE A 912 20.51 28.56 -41.50
CA PHE A 912 19.70 27.76 -40.59
C PHE A 912 18.23 27.81 -40.99
N LYS A 913 17.56 26.66 -40.94
CA LYS A 913 16.11 26.55 -41.12
C LYS A 913 15.49 25.84 -39.93
N ILE A 914 14.33 26.33 -39.50
CA ILE A 914 13.46 25.57 -38.60
C ILE A 914 13.04 24.30 -39.36
N PRO A 915 13.15 23.09 -38.77
CA PRO A 915 12.74 21.86 -39.45
C PRO A 915 11.34 21.96 -40.05
N GLN A 916 11.18 21.52 -41.31
CA GLN A 916 9.99 21.83 -42.11
C GLN A 916 8.67 21.45 -41.41
N PRO A 917 8.51 20.25 -40.79
CA PRO A 917 7.27 19.90 -40.10
C PRO A 917 6.92 20.82 -38.92
N VAL A 918 7.94 21.37 -38.24
CA VAL A 918 7.74 22.36 -37.16
C VAL A 918 7.33 23.69 -37.76
N ASN A 919 8.00 24.13 -38.83
CA ASN A 919 7.68 25.38 -39.50
C ASN A 919 6.26 25.38 -40.09
N ASP A 920 5.85 24.26 -40.70
CA ASP A 920 4.50 24.04 -41.23
C ASP A 920 3.42 24.07 -40.14
N TYR A 921 3.79 23.76 -38.90
CA TYR A 921 2.88 23.91 -37.76
C TYR A 921 2.79 25.37 -37.30
N ILE A 922 3.93 26.06 -37.22
CA ILE A 922 4.05 27.41 -36.64
C ILE A 922 3.52 28.51 -37.56
N THR A 923 3.98 28.54 -38.82
CA THR A 923 3.75 29.66 -39.74
C THR A 923 2.28 29.90 -40.05
N PRO A 924 1.46 28.88 -40.40
CA PRO A 924 0.05 29.10 -40.74
C PRO A 924 -0.80 29.61 -39.58
N ARG A 925 -0.32 29.43 -38.34
CA ARG A 925 -1.03 29.78 -37.11
C ARG A 925 -0.58 31.09 -36.49
N ASP A 926 0.44 31.75 -37.06
CA ASP A 926 1.14 32.85 -36.39
C ASP A 926 1.62 32.47 -34.98
N ALA A 927 1.99 31.20 -34.78
CA ALA A 927 2.28 30.66 -33.46
C ALA A 927 3.72 30.97 -32.97
N PHE A 928 4.54 31.60 -33.81
CA PHE A 928 5.93 31.90 -33.48
C PHE A 928 6.01 32.90 -32.31
N PHE A 929 6.85 32.61 -31.32
CA PHE A 929 7.12 33.54 -30.22
C PHE A 929 8.55 34.12 -30.29
N SER A 930 9.56 33.26 -30.29
CA SER A 930 10.95 33.68 -30.20
C SER A 930 11.89 32.61 -30.78
N SER A 931 13.04 33.02 -31.31
CA SER A 931 14.13 32.11 -31.66
C SER A 931 15.45 32.66 -31.15
N VAL A 932 16.21 31.86 -30.40
CA VAL A 932 17.36 32.31 -29.61
C VAL A 932 18.60 31.51 -29.98
N LEU A 933 19.67 32.21 -30.35
CA LEU A 933 21.00 31.63 -30.55
C LEU A 933 21.65 31.37 -29.19
N ARG A 934 22.18 30.16 -29.00
CA ARG A 934 22.89 29.74 -27.80
C ARG A 934 24.32 29.31 -28.15
N ILE A 935 25.32 29.95 -27.55
CA ILE A 935 26.74 29.62 -27.75
C ILE A 935 27.40 29.44 -26.39
N SER A 936 28.19 28.37 -26.23
CA SER A 936 28.91 28.09 -25.00
C SER A 936 30.20 27.32 -25.24
N GLY A 937 31.17 27.53 -24.34
CA GLY A 937 32.37 26.69 -24.26
C GLY A 937 32.08 25.32 -23.65
N ALA A 938 33.07 24.43 -23.71
CA ALA A 938 33.02 23.11 -23.06
C ALA A 938 32.77 23.24 -21.55
N ASP A 939 32.17 22.21 -20.98
CA ASP A 939 31.87 22.02 -19.56
C ASP A 939 30.94 23.04 -18.90
N MET A 940 30.41 24.01 -19.66
CA MET A 940 29.43 24.99 -19.16
C MET A 940 28.11 24.31 -18.82
N GLY A 941 27.69 24.40 -17.55
CA GLY A 941 26.37 24.00 -17.07
C GLY A 941 25.44 25.19 -16.91
N LEU A 942 24.20 25.07 -17.36
CA LEU A 942 23.11 26.03 -17.12
C LEU A 942 22.14 25.46 -16.09
N TRP A 943 21.70 26.29 -15.15
CA TRP A 943 20.76 25.91 -14.10
C TRP A 943 19.43 25.38 -14.66
N ALA A 944 18.77 24.52 -13.88
CA ALA A 944 17.45 24.00 -14.19
C ALA A 944 16.40 25.12 -14.14
N HIS A 945 15.62 25.23 -15.20
CA HIS A 945 14.51 26.17 -15.35
C HIS A 945 13.41 25.58 -16.22
N TYR A 946 12.24 26.21 -16.25
CA TYR A 946 11.21 25.92 -17.24
C TYR A 946 10.81 27.19 -17.99
N ASP A 947 10.26 27.00 -19.19
CA ASP A 947 9.67 28.04 -20.03
C ASP A 947 8.17 27.78 -20.18
N THR A 948 7.36 28.81 -20.41
CA THR A 948 5.89 28.71 -20.55
C THR A 948 5.42 28.51 -22.00
N TYR A 949 6.36 28.44 -22.94
CA TYR A 949 6.13 28.14 -24.35
C TYR A 949 6.71 26.77 -24.71
N ASP A 950 6.10 26.10 -25.69
CA ASP A 950 6.69 24.91 -26.30
C ASP A 950 7.95 25.33 -27.08
N ASN A 951 8.97 24.47 -27.09
CA ASN A 951 10.29 24.80 -27.58
C ASN A 951 10.90 23.65 -28.40
N ILE A 952 11.64 23.98 -29.45
CA ILE A 952 12.61 23.05 -30.05
C ILE A 952 14.04 23.57 -29.83
N LEU A 953 14.94 22.69 -29.39
CA LEU A 953 16.37 22.97 -29.30
C LEU A 953 17.10 22.21 -30.41
N VAL A 954 17.56 22.93 -31.42
CA VAL A 954 18.31 22.36 -32.55
C VAL A 954 19.80 22.49 -32.28
N GLN A 955 20.49 21.36 -32.25
CA GLN A 955 21.92 21.28 -32.02
C GLN A 955 22.67 21.38 -33.35
N VAL A 956 23.42 22.46 -33.57
CA VAL A 956 24.12 22.71 -34.84
C VAL A 956 25.57 22.26 -34.77
N GLN A 957 26.27 22.61 -33.68
CA GLN A 957 27.67 22.21 -33.44
C GLN A 957 27.92 21.81 -31.99
N GLY A 958 28.90 20.94 -31.81
CA GLY A 958 29.26 20.36 -30.51
C GLY A 958 28.21 19.40 -29.98
N GLU A 959 28.36 18.98 -28.73
CA GLU A 959 27.43 18.10 -28.04
C GLU A 959 26.87 18.76 -26.78
N LYS A 960 25.56 18.60 -26.55
CA LYS A 960 24.89 19.10 -25.35
C LYS A 960 24.17 17.97 -24.62
N LYS A 961 24.50 17.78 -23.35
CA LYS A 961 23.72 16.95 -22.45
C LYS A 961 22.56 17.78 -21.90
N VAL A 962 21.33 17.36 -22.16
CA VAL A 962 20.13 17.99 -21.62
C VAL A 962 19.54 17.04 -20.58
N ARG A 963 19.32 17.55 -19.38
CA ARG A 963 18.61 16.86 -18.29
C ARG A 963 17.25 17.52 -18.14
N LEU A 964 16.17 16.76 -18.22
CA LEU A 964 14.80 17.25 -18.11
C LEU A 964 14.04 16.53 -17.01
N TRP A 965 13.03 17.20 -16.48
CA TRP A 965 12.12 16.66 -15.48
C TRP A 965 10.68 17.00 -15.87
N HIS A 966 9.77 16.10 -15.57
CA HIS A 966 8.35 16.32 -15.78
C HIS A 966 7.88 17.55 -14.97
N PRO A 967 6.92 18.37 -15.46
CA PRO A 967 6.44 19.55 -14.73
C PRO A 967 5.97 19.27 -13.27
N ARG A 968 5.51 18.04 -12.99
CA ARG A 968 5.14 17.60 -11.62
C ARG A 968 6.32 17.56 -10.62
N GLU A 969 7.55 17.52 -11.12
CA GLU A 969 8.78 17.50 -10.32
C GLU A 969 9.15 18.88 -9.75
N ILE A 970 8.35 19.93 -10.02
CA ILE A 970 8.57 21.31 -9.55
C ILE A 970 8.85 21.42 -8.04
N VAL A 971 8.19 20.57 -7.24
CA VAL A 971 8.35 20.51 -5.77
C VAL A 971 9.67 19.87 -5.36
N ASN A 972 10.13 18.86 -6.11
CA ASN A 972 11.39 18.17 -5.84
C ASN A 972 12.60 19.03 -6.26
N LEU A 973 12.41 19.97 -7.18
CA LEU A 973 13.45 20.83 -7.72
C LEU A 973 13.58 22.20 -7.04
N TYR A 974 12.82 22.47 -5.97
CA TYR A 974 12.92 23.74 -5.22
C TYR A 974 12.92 24.96 -6.16
N ILE A 975 11.94 25.00 -7.05
CA ILE A 975 11.81 26.07 -8.03
C ILE A 975 11.31 27.34 -7.33
N ASP A 976 12.02 28.44 -7.53
CA ASP A 976 11.61 29.80 -7.13
C ASP A 976 11.56 30.69 -8.38
N GLY A 977 10.41 31.31 -8.62
CA GLY A 977 10.04 31.83 -9.94
C GLY A 977 10.01 30.71 -10.98
N SER A 978 10.86 30.80 -12.00
CA SER A 978 11.03 29.75 -13.02
C SER A 978 12.36 28.98 -12.91
N SER A 979 13.15 29.18 -11.85
CA SER A 979 14.52 28.65 -11.72
C SER A 979 14.76 27.86 -10.43
N SER A 980 15.51 26.77 -10.54
CA SER A 980 15.77 25.83 -9.44
C SER A 980 16.92 26.28 -8.55
N HIS A 981 16.78 26.04 -7.24
CA HIS A 981 17.91 26.13 -6.30
C HIS A 981 18.90 24.95 -6.41
N ILE A 982 18.56 23.89 -7.13
CA ILE A 982 19.42 22.71 -7.27
C ILE A 982 20.50 22.98 -8.32
N PRO A 983 21.79 22.78 -7.98
CA PRO A 983 22.84 22.82 -8.99
C PRO A 983 22.71 21.58 -9.88
N SER A 984 22.34 21.80 -11.15
CA SER A 984 21.84 20.71 -12.01
C SER A 984 22.90 19.72 -12.47
N PHE A 985 24.18 20.09 -12.44
CA PHE A 985 25.32 19.26 -12.85
C PHE A 985 26.45 19.19 -11.82
N ASP A 986 26.41 20.03 -10.77
CA ASP A 986 27.32 19.85 -9.63
C ASP A 986 26.74 18.79 -8.69
N SER A 987 27.55 18.35 -7.72
CA SER A 987 27.04 17.52 -6.63
C SER A 987 25.98 18.30 -5.83
N PRO A 988 24.73 17.83 -5.78
CA PRO A 988 23.66 18.54 -5.08
C PRO A 988 23.84 18.44 -3.56
N ASP A 989 23.53 19.53 -2.84
CA ASP A 989 23.42 19.52 -1.38
C ASP A 989 22.08 18.87 -0.98
N LEU A 990 22.09 17.55 -0.84
CA LEU A 990 20.91 16.75 -0.54
C LEU A 990 20.46 16.86 0.94
N GLU A 991 21.22 17.54 1.79
CA GLU A 991 20.79 17.89 3.15
C GLU A 991 19.97 19.18 3.15
N ARG A 992 20.42 20.18 2.37
CA ARG A 992 19.68 21.43 2.15
C ARG A 992 18.46 21.22 1.25
N PHE A 993 18.55 20.31 0.29
CA PHE A 993 17.50 20.04 -0.69
C PHE A 993 17.03 18.57 -0.69
N PRO A 994 16.51 18.05 0.43
CA PRO A 994 16.19 16.63 0.59
C PRO A 994 15.10 16.12 -0.36
N LEU A 995 14.19 16.96 -0.87
CA LEU A 995 13.16 16.53 -1.82
C LEU A 995 13.73 16.22 -3.21
N TYR A 996 14.89 16.78 -3.57
CA TYR A 996 15.53 16.53 -4.85
C TYR A 996 15.89 15.05 -5.03
N ARG A 997 16.14 14.35 -3.91
CA ARG A 997 16.37 12.90 -3.87
C ARG A 997 15.31 12.08 -4.60
N LYS A 998 14.07 12.56 -4.62
CA LYS A 998 12.91 11.90 -5.24
C LYS A 998 12.67 12.31 -6.70
N SER A 999 13.56 13.13 -7.27
CA SER A 999 13.38 13.63 -8.63
C SER A 999 13.72 12.56 -9.65
N HIS A 1000 12.93 12.47 -10.73
CA HIS A 1000 13.17 11.52 -11.83
C HIS A 1000 13.63 12.27 -13.08
N PRO A 1001 14.94 12.48 -13.27
CA PRO A 1001 15.46 13.10 -14.48
C PRO A 1001 15.42 12.15 -15.68
N VAL A 1002 14.99 12.66 -16.83
CA VAL A 1002 15.30 12.10 -18.15
C VAL A 1002 16.48 12.85 -18.77
N VAL A 1003 17.33 12.17 -19.55
CA VAL A 1003 18.55 12.75 -20.10
C VAL A 1003 18.68 12.41 -21.58
N CYS A 1004 19.23 13.33 -22.37
CA CYS A 1004 19.71 13.04 -23.72
C CYS A 1004 20.99 13.82 -24.03
N ILE A 1005 21.81 13.27 -24.95
CA ILE A 1005 22.97 13.97 -25.52
C ILE A 1005 22.66 14.35 -26.96
N LEU A 1006 22.48 15.63 -27.23
CA LEU A 1006 22.22 16.14 -28.58
C LEU A 1006 23.53 16.23 -29.36
N LYS A 1007 23.54 15.61 -30.53
CA LYS A 1007 24.63 15.66 -31.52
C LYS A 1007 24.31 16.69 -32.62
N PRO A 1008 25.30 17.13 -33.41
CA PRO A 1008 25.04 17.97 -34.58
C PRO A 1008 23.98 17.37 -35.51
N GLY A 1009 22.88 18.11 -35.71
CA GLY A 1009 21.71 17.69 -36.49
C GLY A 1009 20.56 17.10 -35.65
N ASP A 1010 20.71 16.94 -34.34
CA ASP A 1010 19.60 16.54 -33.46
C ASP A 1010 18.71 17.74 -33.14
N THR A 1011 17.40 17.52 -33.09
CA THR A 1011 16.39 18.47 -32.58
C THR A 1011 15.65 17.86 -31.41
N LEU A 1012 15.74 18.50 -30.24
CA LEU A 1012 14.97 18.12 -29.06
C LEU A 1012 13.70 18.96 -28.98
N PHE A 1013 12.54 18.31 -28.97
CA PHE A 1013 11.29 18.95 -28.55
C PHE A 1013 11.22 19.02 -27.03
N ILE A 1014 10.98 20.20 -26.49
CA ILE A 1014 10.80 20.47 -25.05
C ILE A 1014 9.40 21.08 -24.91
N PRO A 1015 8.42 20.32 -24.39
CA PRO A 1015 7.08 20.85 -24.17
C PRO A 1015 7.09 21.93 -23.07
N ALA A 1016 6.15 22.87 -23.14
CA ALA A 1016 6.00 23.92 -22.15
C ALA A 1016 5.94 23.36 -20.71
N HIS A 1017 6.55 24.08 -19.77
CA HIS A 1017 6.71 23.74 -18.36
C HIS A 1017 7.62 22.56 -18.03
N TRP A 1018 8.16 21.84 -19.02
CA TRP A 1018 9.19 20.85 -18.74
C TRP A 1018 10.45 21.53 -18.20
N ILE A 1019 10.83 21.14 -16.98
CA ILE A 1019 11.99 21.71 -16.31
C ILE A 1019 13.21 21.08 -16.96
N HIS A 1020 14.20 21.88 -17.34
CA HIS A 1020 15.38 21.40 -18.04
C HIS A 1020 16.65 22.18 -17.67
N ALA A 1021 17.76 21.47 -17.71
CA ALA A 1021 19.11 21.97 -17.50
C ALA A 1021 20.01 21.48 -18.63
N VAL A 1022 21.01 22.27 -19.00
CA VAL A 1022 21.89 21.97 -20.13
C VAL A 1022 23.34 22.00 -19.70
N GLN A 1023 24.09 20.96 -20.03
CA GLN A 1023 25.55 20.92 -19.91
C GLN A 1023 26.15 20.79 -21.30
N THR A 1024 27.07 21.70 -21.62
CA THR A 1024 27.81 21.69 -22.88
C THR A 1024 29.00 20.74 -22.73
N LEU A 1025 29.09 19.69 -23.54
CA LEU A 1025 30.15 18.68 -23.44
C LEU A 1025 31.39 19.05 -24.28
N ALA A 1026 31.17 19.80 -25.36
CA ALA A 1026 32.19 20.36 -26.22
C ALA A 1026 31.71 21.74 -26.70
N PRO A 1027 32.59 22.66 -27.15
CA PRO A 1027 32.17 23.96 -27.67
C PRO A 1027 30.98 23.84 -28.60
N SER A 1028 29.91 24.57 -28.31
CA SER A 1028 28.61 24.26 -28.87
C SER A 1028 27.82 25.47 -29.32
N ILE A 1029 27.13 25.29 -30.44
CA ILE A 1029 26.20 26.23 -31.04
C ILE A 1029 24.87 25.51 -31.25
N SER A 1030 23.79 26.13 -30.76
CA SER A 1030 22.43 25.63 -30.95
C SER A 1030 21.46 26.78 -31.13
N VAL A 1031 20.38 26.55 -31.87
CA VAL A 1031 19.29 27.52 -32.02
C VAL A 1031 18.04 26.93 -31.39
N ASN A 1032 17.38 27.70 -30.53
CA ASN A 1032 16.08 27.31 -30.02
C ASN A 1032 14.95 28.05 -30.76
N THR A 1033 13.74 27.50 -30.75
CA THR A 1033 12.54 28.16 -31.27
C THR A 1033 11.37 27.89 -30.35
N PHE A 1034 10.86 28.96 -29.75
CA PHE A 1034 9.67 28.98 -28.91
C PHE A 1034 8.44 29.33 -29.73
N PHE A 1035 7.35 28.61 -29.48
CA PHE A 1035 6.10 28.80 -30.17
C PHE A 1035 4.91 28.44 -29.27
N ARG A 1036 3.74 28.93 -29.66
CA ARG A 1036 2.47 28.65 -29.02
C ARG A 1036 1.85 27.39 -29.59
N THR A 1037 1.12 26.66 -28.77
CA THR A 1037 0.29 25.54 -29.20
C THR A 1037 -1.17 25.85 -28.94
N GLU A 1038 -2.08 25.24 -29.73
CA GLU A 1038 -3.53 25.44 -29.60
C GLU A 1038 -4.03 25.19 -28.17
N ARG A 1039 -3.35 24.29 -27.43
CA ARG A 1039 -3.64 23.99 -26.04
C ARG A 1039 -3.39 25.17 -25.09
N LEU A 1040 -2.34 25.96 -25.34
CA LEU A 1040 -1.88 27.01 -24.42
C LEU A 1040 -2.25 28.42 -24.87
N GLU A 1041 -2.50 28.61 -26.17
CA GLU A 1041 -2.88 29.87 -26.78
C GLU A 1041 -3.93 30.67 -25.98
N PRO A 1042 -5.05 30.08 -25.49
CA PRO A 1042 -6.08 30.84 -24.80
C PRO A 1042 -5.67 31.38 -23.43
N PHE A 1043 -4.54 30.92 -22.87
CA PHE A 1043 -4.13 31.21 -21.50
C PHE A 1043 -3.01 32.25 -21.41
N TYR A 1044 -2.44 32.68 -22.53
CA TYR A 1044 -1.53 33.83 -22.55
C TYR A 1044 -2.33 35.12 -22.40
N GLU A 1045 -1.93 36.01 -21.48
CA GLU A 1045 -2.65 37.27 -21.26
C GLU A 1045 -2.37 38.30 -22.37
N PRO A 1046 -3.40 38.75 -23.11
CA PRO A 1046 -3.22 39.82 -24.09
C PRO A 1046 -2.77 41.11 -23.39
N GLY A 1047 -1.64 41.68 -23.83
CA GLY A 1047 -1.14 42.98 -23.37
C GLY A 1047 -0.14 42.93 -22.20
N LYS A 1048 0.07 41.78 -21.55
CA LYS A 1048 1.24 41.60 -20.67
C LYS A 1048 2.48 41.30 -21.51
N LYS A 1049 3.56 42.03 -21.28
CA LYS A 1049 4.81 41.87 -22.04
C LYS A 1049 5.64 40.72 -21.47
N ASP A 1050 5.68 39.60 -22.19
CA ASP A 1050 6.68 38.56 -21.99
C ASP A 1050 7.73 38.64 -23.11
N VAL A 1051 8.98 38.86 -22.70
CA VAL A 1051 10.14 38.98 -23.60
C VAL A 1051 11.04 37.74 -23.52
N TRP A 1052 10.87 36.94 -22.47
CA TRP A 1052 11.79 35.84 -22.15
C TRP A 1052 11.16 34.47 -22.38
N GLY A 1053 9.84 34.37 -22.30
CA GLY A 1053 9.07 33.12 -22.39
C GLY A 1053 8.83 32.46 -21.03
N ASN A 1054 8.88 33.24 -19.94
CA ASN A 1054 8.84 32.72 -18.56
C ASN A 1054 7.67 33.31 -17.75
N LEU A 1055 6.82 34.14 -18.37
CA LEU A 1055 5.68 34.69 -17.68
C LEU A 1055 4.61 33.61 -17.50
N ASP A 1056 4.21 33.38 -16.26
CA ASP A 1056 3.14 32.43 -15.92
C ASP A 1056 1.84 32.75 -16.66
N LEU A 1057 1.13 31.69 -17.05
CA LEU A 1057 -0.16 31.80 -17.73
C LEU A 1057 -1.23 32.49 -16.84
N ALA A 1058 -2.19 33.17 -17.46
CA ALA A 1058 -3.22 33.95 -16.77
C ALA A 1058 -3.93 33.22 -15.62
N PRO A 1059 -4.33 31.93 -15.78
CA PRO A 1059 -5.04 31.21 -14.73
C PRO A 1059 -4.22 31.07 -13.44
N TYR A 1060 -2.89 30.89 -13.55
CA TYR A 1060 -2.02 30.80 -12.39
C TYR A 1060 -1.97 32.12 -11.63
N HIS A 1061 -1.74 33.23 -12.34
CA HIS A 1061 -1.70 34.55 -11.74
C HIS A 1061 -3.02 34.92 -11.03
N HIS A 1062 -4.15 34.65 -11.69
CA HIS A 1062 -5.48 34.91 -11.12
C HIS A 1062 -5.75 34.09 -9.86
N LEU A 1063 -5.38 32.81 -9.86
CA LEU A 1063 -5.57 31.94 -8.70
C LEU A 1063 -4.67 32.37 -7.53
N HIS A 1064 -3.39 32.61 -7.81
CA HIS A 1064 -2.42 33.07 -6.81
C HIS A 1064 -2.91 34.36 -6.13
N HIS A 1065 -3.29 35.37 -6.91
CA HIS A 1065 -3.79 36.63 -6.36
C HIS A 1065 -5.05 36.44 -5.50
N ARG A 1066 -6.03 35.66 -5.98
CA ARG A 1066 -7.29 35.44 -5.27
C ARG A 1066 -7.06 34.76 -3.92
N LEU A 1067 -6.28 33.67 -3.88
CA LEU A 1067 -6.02 32.92 -2.65
C LEU A 1067 -5.41 33.78 -1.55
N PHE A 1068 -4.35 34.53 -1.87
CA PHE A 1068 -3.66 35.36 -0.89
C PHE A 1068 -4.46 36.59 -0.46
N SER A 1069 -5.27 37.16 -1.36
CA SER A 1069 -6.21 38.23 -1.01
C SER A 1069 -7.29 37.76 -0.02
N GLN A 1070 -7.86 36.57 -0.23
CA GLN A 1070 -8.93 36.01 0.61
C GLN A 1070 -8.42 35.57 1.99
N LEU A 1071 -7.22 34.98 2.04
CA LEU A 1071 -6.58 34.64 3.32
C LEU A 1071 -6.35 35.86 4.19
N SER A 1072 -6.01 36.99 3.57
CA SER A 1072 -5.78 38.25 4.27
C SER A 1072 -7.06 38.90 4.80
N SER A 1073 -8.25 38.47 4.36
CA SER A 1073 -9.54 39.13 4.62
C SER A 1073 -10.55 38.32 5.47
N ILE A 1074 -10.15 37.21 6.12
CA ILE A 1074 -11.07 36.35 6.91
C ILE A 1074 -11.54 37.05 8.22
N PRO A 1075 -12.85 37.25 8.45
CA PRO A 1075 -13.38 37.82 9.69
C PRO A 1075 -13.47 36.78 10.84
N PRO A 1076 -13.40 37.19 12.12
CA PRO A 1076 -13.45 36.27 13.26
C PRO A 1076 -14.86 35.71 13.50
N HIS A 1077 -14.97 34.40 13.75
CA HIS A 1077 -16.22 33.76 14.21
C HIS A 1077 -16.30 33.77 15.74
N PRO A 1078 -17.46 34.08 16.35
CA PRO A 1078 -17.66 33.88 17.78
C PRO A 1078 -17.91 32.38 18.10
N PRO A 1079 -17.46 31.86 19.25
CA PRO A 1079 -17.67 30.48 19.63
C PRO A 1079 -19.16 30.18 19.96
N PRO A 1080 -19.62 28.94 19.73
CA PRO A 1080 -20.98 28.52 20.06
C PRO A 1080 -21.07 28.17 21.56
N ASP A 1081 -22.01 28.83 22.24
CA ASP A 1081 -22.51 28.58 23.59
C ASP A 1081 -21.51 28.61 24.77
N GLN A 1082 -21.55 29.71 25.52
CA GLN A 1082 -21.51 29.66 26.99
C GLN A 1082 -22.05 30.96 27.60
N HIS A 1083 -23.09 30.80 28.44
CA HIS A 1083 -23.51 31.80 29.42
C HIS A 1083 -22.38 32.02 30.45
N ALA A 1084 -21.44 32.89 30.14
CA ALA A 1084 -20.54 33.52 31.11
C ALA A 1084 -20.06 34.86 30.52
N PRO A 1085 -20.05 35.98 31.28
CA PRO A 1085 -19.45 37.21 30.80
C PRO A 1085 -17.92 37.07 30.89
N LEU A 1086 -17.25 36.92 29.74
CA LEU A 1086 -15.79 37.00 29.64
C LEU A 1086 -15.37 38.34 28.99
N PRO A 1087 -14.18 38.87 29.37
CA PRO A 1087 -13.73 40.20 28.97
C PRO A 1087 -13.36 40.25 27.49
N SER A 1088 -13.46 41.47 26.93
CA SER A 1088 -13.14 41.87 25.56
C SER A 1088 -12.00 41.09 24.87
N LEU A 1089 -12.33 40.18 23.96
CA LEU A 1089 -11.39 39.54 23.05
C LEU A 1089 -11.19 40.42 21.80
N GLN A 1090 -9.99 40.96 21.65
CA GLN A 1090 -9.55 41.65 20.43
C GLN A 1090 -9.57 40.66 19.24
N ALA A 1091 -10.16 41.12 18.13
CA ALA A 1091 -10.29 40.41 16.86
C ALA A 1091 -8.92 40.04 16.26
N THR A 1092 -8.76 38.81 15.76
CA THR A 1092 -7.52 38.39 15.06
C THR A 1092 -7.86 37.71 13.73
N GLY A 1093 -7.50 38.35 12.60
CA GLY A 1093 -7.55 37.77 11.25
C GLY A 1093 -6.43 36.74 11.01
N PHE A 1094 -6.35 36.13 9.82
CA PHE A 1094 -5.43 35.02 9.53
C PHE A 1094 -3.97 35.27 9.96
N ASN A 1095 -3.42 36.45 9.64
CA ASN A 1095 -2.04 36.82 9.99
C ASN A 1095 -1.79 37.00 11.49
N HIS A 1096 -2.85 37.22 12.26
CA HIS A 1096 -2.82 37.35 13.72
C HIS A 1096 -3.11 36.02 14.43
N LEU A 1097 -3.44 34.96 13.69
CA LEU A 1097 -3.53 33.61 14.26
C LEU A 1097 -2.14 33.14 14.73
N PRO A 1098 -2.09 32.36 15.84
CA PRO A 1098 -0.87 31.70 16.28
C PRO A 1098 -0.22 30.91 15.13
N LEU A 1099 1.13 30.89 15.10
CA LEU A 1099 1.90 30.26 14.03
C LEU A 1099 1.45 28.82 13.72
N GLN A 1100 1.15 28.03 14.76
CA GLN A 1100 0.67 26.66 14.61
C GLN A 1100 -0.68 26.55 13.90
N GLN A 1101 -1.60 27.50 14.15
CA GLN A 1101 -2.90 27.53 13.49
C GLN A 1101 -2.77 27.98 12.03
N ARG A 1102 -1.94 28.99 11.75
CA ARG A 1102 -1.61 29.36 10.37
C ARG A 1102 -0.99 28.20 9.61
N GLN A 1103 -0.04 27.49 10.21
CA GLN A 1103 0.57 26.29 9.61
C GLN A 1103 -0.45 25.20 9.34
N PHE A 1104 -1.40 24.96 10.24
CA PHE A 1104 -2.48 24.02 10.04
C PHE A 1104 -3.36 24.40 8.83
N TYR A 1105 -3.82 25.66 8.76
CA TYR A 1105 -4.67 26.12 7.68
C TYR A 1105 -3.94 26.19 6.34
N LEU A 1106 -2.69 26.66 6.29
CA LEU A 1106 -1.87 26.63 5.07
C LEU A 1106 -1.65 25.19 4.60
N LYS A 1107 -1.37 24.27 5.51
CA LYS A 1107 -1.21 22.84 5.18
C LYS A 1107 -2.52 22.27 4.64
N LYS A 1108 -3.66 22.64 5.23
CA LYS A 1108 -4.99 22.23 4.74
C LYS A 1108 -5.27 22.77 3.35
N ILE A 1109 -5.06 24.07 3.12
CA ILE A 1109 -5.26 24.72 1.81
C ILE A 1109 -4.33 24.11 0.75
N ALA A 1110 -3.07 23.87 1.09
CA ALA A 1110 -2.12 23.22 0.18
C ALA A 1110 -2.57 21.80 -0.16
N ILE A 1111 -3.00 21.00 0.82
CA ILE A 1111 -3.55 19.66 0.59
C ILE A 1111 -4.82 19.72 -0.27
N ASP A 1112 -5.70 20.69 -0.04
CA ASP A 1112 -6.94 20.83 -0.80
C ASP A 1112 -6.68 21.31 -2.24
N LEU A 1113 -5.69 22.19 -2.46
CA LEU A 1113 -5.24 22.59 -3.80
C LEU A 1113 -4.56 21.46 -4.55
N ILE A 1114 -3.68 20.68 -3.90
CA ILE A 1114 -3.04 19.48 -4.48
C ILE A 1114 -4.12 18.47 -4.86
N ARG A 1115 -5.05 18.17 -3.94
CA ARG A 1115 -6.20 17.31 -4.24
C ARG A 1115 -7.01 17.84 -5.43
N TYR A 1116 -7.27 19.14 -5.49
CA TYR A 1116 -8.04 19.76 -6.57
C TYR A 1116 -7.30 19.70 -7.92
N ALA A 1117 -5.98 19.80 -7.92
CA ALA A 1117 -5.11 19.72 -9.08
C ALA A 1117 -4.91 18.26 -9.57
N ASP A 1118 -4.72 17.31 -8.66
CA ASP A 1118 -4.67 15.87 -8.98
C ASP A 1118 -6.00 15.44 -9.63
N GLN A 1119 -7.13 15.92 -9.09
CA GLN A 1119 -8.44 15.74 -9.73
C GLN A 1119 -8.55 16.35 -11.15
N LEU A 1120 -7.79 17.42 -11.49
CA LEU A 1120 -7.80 17.98 -12.86
C LEU A 1120 -7.06 17.07 -13.83
N THR A 1121 -5.97 16.45 -13.40
CA THR A 1121 -5.09 15.68 -14.29
C THR A 1121 -5.58 14.26 -14.57
N ASP A 1122 -6.43 13.70 -13.72
CA ASP A 1122 -7.10 12.41 -13.99
C ASP A 1122 -8.36 12.54 -14.87
N SER A 1123 -8.76 13.78 -15.23
CA SER A 1123 -9.95 14.08 -16.05
C SER A 1123 -9.66 14.63 -17.46
N SER A 1124 -8.40 14.92 -17.79
CA SER A 1124 -7.91 15.33 -19.13
C SER A 1124 -7.08 14.22 -19.77
#